data_AF-A0A368YHE2-F1
#
_entry.id   AF-A0A368YHE2-F1
#
_cell.length_a   1.000
_cell.length_b   1.000
_cell.length_c   1.000
_cell.angle_alpha   90.00
_cell.angle_beta   90.00
_cell.angle_gamma   90.00
#
_symmetry.space_group_name_H-M   'P 1'
#
loop_
_entity.id
_entity.type
_entity.pdbx_description
1 polymer ?
#
loop_
_entity_poly.entity_id
_entity_poly.type
_entity_poly.pdbx_seq_one_letter_code
_entity_poly.pdbx_strand_id
1 'polypeptide(L)'
;MTRDPQDPLERLAQALRDGTPAPDPVARERALARAMENFDALHQENPATARPNQDRPKQRADFLSGVRTMLAHLTSRPALAATTSVAALCLGLFVILPVEQNRPGPTLDPIATPAPDPIATPAPGPAPAASVELDPGEPAITPVPATPEPAPAPQIAATEPAEAQFITADAASNAVAPAQTRVARTQESAAASPAQAGKAKLRAEFAPKAMPLRQPDTEAFANADQNPVKVTTETPVSTFSADVDTASYAVIRSSLMAGTLPPAEAVRIEEMVNYFPYAYPAPDADEVPFRAAVDVMPTPWNKDTRLVRIGLQGRMPAIADRPPLNLVFLIDTSGSMEEQDKLPLLKQSLRLTLDQLRPEDQVAIVTYAGSAGEVLAPTPASDKDKISAALDRLAAGGATAGAEGLELAYRTAAAMAGQGEVSRILLATDGDFNVGIADPAELTDYIARKRDQGTYLSVLGFGRGNLDDATMQALAQNGNGQAAYIDTLQEARKVLVDQLSGALFPIAGDVKIQVEWNPAEVAEYRLIGYETRALAREDFSNDKIDAGEIGAGHSATALYEITAPGSPALRNQPLRYAAPAAVTGTGNELGHLRLRYKLPGEATSALIETPILAGQGGNDADARFAAAIAGFGQLLSGDKYLGDWGWDQAIALASDSRGEDAFGYRSEAVGLMRLAKALAGQ
;
A
#
# COMPACT_ATOMS: atom_id res chain seq x y z
N MET A 1 -10.26 56.12 22.96
CA MET A 1 -10.34 56.16 21.49
C MET A 1 -11.79 55.95 21.11
N THR A 2 -12.40 56.88 20.38
CA THR A 2 -13.71 56.71 19.73
C THR A 2 -13.55 55.80 18.52
N ARG A 3 -14.43 54.80 18.35
CA ARG A 3 -14.45 53.98 17.12
C ARG A 3 -15.04 54.81 15.97
N ASP A 4 -14.57 54.54 14.75
CA ASP A 4 -15.12 55.13 13.54
C ASP A 4 -16.36 54.32 13.09
N PRO A 5 -17.57 54.92 13.04
CA PRO A 5 -18.79 54.20 12.67
C PRO A 5 -18.86 53.81 11.18
N GLN A 6 -17.83 54.07 10.37
CA GLN A 6 -17.78 53.67 8.96
C GLN A 6 -17.01 52.38 8.66
N ASP A 7 -16.37 51.73 9.64
CA ASP A 7 -15.58 50.50 9.41
C ASP A 7 -16.39 49.42 8.63
N PRO A 8 -15.93 48.99 7.43
CA PRO A 8 -16.57 47.90 6.68
C PRO A 8 -16.64 46.58 7.44
N LEU A 9 -15.68 46.28 8.33
CA LEU A 9 -15.64 45.03 9.11
C LEU A 9 -16.67 45.03 10.24
N GLU A 10 -16.85 46.14 10.97
CA GLU A 10 -17.95 46.23 11.95
C GLU A 10 -19.32 46.19 11.25
N ARG A 11 -19.47 46.77 10.05
CA ARG A 11 -20.71 46.63 9.25
C ARG A 11 -20.97 45.20 8.77
N LEU A 12 -19.94 44.47 8.32
CA LEU A 12 -20.06 43.07 7.93
C LEU A 12 -20.40 42.18 9.14
N ALA A 13 -19.73 42.39 10.27
CA ALA A 13 -19.99 41.66 11.52
C ALA A 13 -21.39 41.94 12.07
N GLN A 14 -21.91 43.16 11.89
CA GLN A 14 -23.29 43.52 12.25
C GLN A 14 -24.30 42.81 11.33
N ALA A 15 -24.11 42.88 10.01
CA ALA A 15 -24.98 42.20 9.03
C ALA A 15 -25.03 40.67 9.22
N LEU A 16 -23.91 40.03 9.57
CA LEU A 16 -23.86 38.60 9.87
C LEU A 16 -24.63 38.23 11.15
N ARG A 17 -24.68 39.13 12.15
CA ARG A 17 -25.49 38.91 13.37
C ARG A 17 -26.97 39.10 13.11
N ASP A 18 -27.32 40.18 12.41
CA ASP A 18 -28.71 40.54 12.11
C ASP A 18 -29.37 39.59 11.09
N GLY A 19 -28.55 38.93 10.24
CA GLY A 19 -29.00 37.93 9.27
C GLY A 19 -29.07 36.47 9.76
N THR A 20 -28.61 36.16 10.97
CA THR A 20 -28.60 34.77 11.48
C THR A 20 -29.80 34.52 12.40
N PRO A 21 -30.74 33.61 12.08
CA PRO A 21 -31.84 33.28 12.98
C PRO A 21 -31.33 32.69 14.30
N ALA A 22 -31.82 33.22 15.42
CA ALA A 22 -31.55 32.63 16.73
C ALA A 22 -32.11 31.19 16.78
N PRO A 23 -31.36 30.20 17.33
CA PRO A 23 -31.78 28.80 17.28
C PRO A 23 -33.05 28.58 18.11
N ASP A 24 -34.10 28.05 17.46
CA ASP A 24 -35.39 27.76 18.11
C ASP A 24 -35.20 26.74 19.27
N PRO A 25 -35.43 27.14 20.54
CA PRO A 25 -35.30 26.22 21.66
C PRO A 25 -36.32 25.07 21.57
N VAL A 26 -37.49 25.31 20.99
CA VAL A 26 -38.55 24.30 20.83
C VAL A 26 -38.15 23.27 19.76
N ALA A 27 -37.40 23.66 18.72
CA ALA A 27 -36.81 22.72 17.76
C ALA A 27 -35.71 21.87 18.42
N ARG A 28 -34.83 22.49 19.22
CA ARG A 28 -33.79 21.78 19.97
C ARG A 28 -34.37 20.77 20.97
N GLU A 29 -35.43 21.14 21.68
CA GLU A 29 -36.11 20.27 22.64
C GLU A 29 -36.82 19.10 21.94
N ARG A 30 -37.49 19.34 20.80
CA ARG A 30 -38.06 18.26 19.96
C ARG A 30 -37.00 17.30 19.41
N ALA A 31 -35.82 17.82 19.01
CA ALA A 31 -34.72 16.99 18.53
C ALA A 31 -34.14 16.10 19.66
N LEU A 32 -33.95 16.65 20.86
CA LEU A 32 -33.54 15.89 22.04
C LEU A 32 -34.58 14.83 22.45
N ALA A 33 -35.87 15.17 22.43
CA ALA A 33 -36.93 14.21 22.73
C ALA A 33 -36.90 13.02 21.75
N ARG A 34 -36.78 13.26 20.43
CA ARG A 34 -36.63 12.19 19.44
C ARG A 34 -35.33 11.38 19.59
N ALA A 35 -34.24 12.01 20.04
CA ALA A 35 -32.98 11.31 20.30
C ALA A 35 -33.10 10.32 21.46
N MET A 36 -33.72 10.71 22.59
CA MET A 36 -34.02 9.77 23.69
C MET A 36 -35.02 8.70 23.26
N GLU A 37 -36.09 9.05 22.53
CA GLU A 37 -37.11 8.08 22.08
C GLU A 37 -36.51 6.98 21.18
N ASN A 38 -35.58 7.33 20.29
CA ASN A 38 -34.81 6.37 19.50
C ASN A 38 -33.82 5.56 20.36
N PHE A 39 -33.15 6.18 21.33
CA PHE A 39 -32.22 5.50 22.24
C PHE A 39 -32.93 4.44 23.10
N ASP A 40 -34.09 4.78 23.67
CA ASP A 40 -34.90 3.88 24.49
C ASP A 40 -35.53 2.76 23.66
N ALA A 41 -35.84 3.01 22.37
CA ALA A 41 -36.31 1.98 21.45
C ALA A 41 -35.21 0.95 21.11
N LEU A 42 -33.97 1.43 20.89
CA LEU A 42 -32.80 0.57 20.64
C LEU A 42 -32.39 -0.26 21.87
N HIS A 43 -32.71 0.18 23.09
CA HIS A 43 -32.45 -0.56 24.32
C HIS A 43 -33.58 -1.52 24.73
N GLN A 44 -34.65 -1.64 23.94
CA GLN A 44 -35.78 -2.57 24.19
C GLN A 44 -35.71 -3.86 23.35
N GLU A 45 -34.54 -4.23 22.83
CA GLU A 45 -34.34 -5.55 22.25
C GLU A 45 -34.50 -6.67 23.30
N ASN A 46 -35.07 -7.79 22.85
CA ASN A 46 -35.67 -8.80 23.71
C ASN A 46 -34.58 -9.68 24.39
N PRO A 47 -34.52 -9.82 25.73
CA PRO A 47 -33.50 -10.64 26.41
C PRO A 47 -33.63 -12.16 26.18
N ALA A 48 -34.56 -12.59 25.30
CA ALA A 48 -34.86 -13.99 25.02
C ALA A 48 -33.94 -14.67 23.97
N THR A 49 -33.10 -13.91 23.24
CA THR A 49 -32.26 -14.42 22.14
C THR A 49 -30.76 -14.18 22.30
N ALA A 50 -30.28 -14.06 23.54
CA ALA A 50 -28.84 -14.04 23.83
C ALA A 50 -28.19 -15.41 23.55
N ARG A 51 -27.46 -15.53 22.43
CA ARG A 51 -26.56 -16.68 22.20
C ARG A 51 -25.41 -16.65 23.23
N PRO A 52 -25.02 -17.79 23.83
CA PRO A 52 -23.95 -17.82 24.82
C PRO A 52 -22.57 -17.73 24.15
N ASN A 53 -21.99 -16.52 24.12
CA ASN A 53 -20.65 -16.33 23.59
C ASN A 53 -19.62 -17.02 24.51
N GLN A 54 -18.83 -17.96 23.97
CA GLN A 54 -17.85 -18.74 24.75
C GLN A 54 -16.50 -18.04 24.89
N ASP A 55 -16.50 -16.77 25.30
CA ASP A 55 -15.27 -16.11 25.76
C ASP A 55 -15.44 -15.51 27.15
N ARG A 56 -14.71 -16.10 28.10
CA ARG A 56 -14.76 -15.72 29.51
C ARG A 56 -13.37 -15.87 30.14
N PRO A 57 -12.57 -14.79 30.24
CA PRO A 57 -11.28 -14.84 30.92
C PRO A 57 -11.45 -15.31 32.36
N LYS A 58 -10.62 -16.26 32.80
CA LYS A 58 -10.73 -16.95 34.10
C LYS A 58 -10.17 -16.13 35.27
N GLN A 59 -10.65 -14.91 35.48
CA GLN A 59 -10.49 -14.17 36.73
C GLN A 59 -11.62 -13.15 36.92
N ARG A 60 -12.14 -13.02 38.14
CA ARG A 60 -13.06 -11.94 38.51
C ARG A 60 -12.24 -10.67 38.77
N ALA A 61 -12.21 -9.76 37.80
CA ALA A 61 -11.75 -8.40 38.02
C ALA A 61 -12.89 -7.59 38.65
N ASP A 62 -12.66 -7.00 39.84
CA ASP A 62 -13.59 -6.04 40.43
C ASP A 62 -13.54 -4.71 39.65
N PHE A 63 -14.68 -4.03 39.54
CA PHE A 63 -14.85 -2.77 38.81
C PHE A 63 -13.80 -1.69 39.16
N LEU A 64 -13.30 -1.70 40.40
CA LEU A 64 -12.28 -0.78 40.90
C LEU A 64 -10.84 -1.06 40.41
N SER A 65 -10.56 -2.23 39.82
CA SER A 65 -9.21 -2.53 39.29
C SER A 65 -8.96 -1.83 37.95
N GLY A 66 -9.92 -1.86 37.02
CA GLY A 66 -9.78 -1.25 35.69
C GLY A 66 -9.49 0.25 35.75
N VAL A 67 -10.19 0.98 36.61
CA VAL A 67 -9.98 2.43 36.84
C VAL A 67 -8.58 2.71 37.41
N ARG A 68 -8.04 1.83 38.27
CA ARG A 68 -6.67 1.96 38.78
C ARG A 68 -5.62 1.65 37.72
N THR A 69 -5.83 0.65 36.87
CA THR A 69 -4.93 0.34 35.75
C THR A 69 -4.91 1.50 34.75
N MET A 70 -6.06 2.04 34.39
CA MET A 70 -6.18 3.23 33.52
C MET A 70 -5.40 4.43 34.08
N LEU A 71 -5.55 4.73 35.37
CA LEU A 71 -4.81 5.81 36.04
C LEU A 71 -3.30 5.55 36.17
N ALA A 72 -2.85 4.29 36.19
CA ALA A 72 -1.43 3.95 36.21
C ALA A 72 -0.75 4.14 34.84
N HIS A 73 -1.44 3.84 33.73
CA HIS A 73 -0.90 4.02 32.38
C HIS A 73 -0.85 5.49 31.93
N LEU A 74 -1.56 6.41 32.61
CA LEU A 74 -1.61 7.85 32.29
C LEU A 74 -0.44 8.68 32.87
N THR A 75 0.61 8.09 33.44
CA THR A 75 1.64 8.82 34.19
C THR A 75 3.00 8.97 33.49
N SER A 76 3.06 9.68 32.37
CA SER A 76 4.33 10.26 31.89
C SER A 76 4.60 11.61 32.59
N ARG A 77 5.78 11.75 33.21
CA ARG A 77 6.08 12.90 34.08
C ARG A 77 6.23 14.28 33.42
N PRO A 78 6.43 14.46 32.10
CA PRO A 78 6.40 15.79 31.48
C PRO A 78 5.02 16.46 31.50
N ALA A 79 3.94 15.67 31.34
CA ALA A 79 2.58 16.20 31.10
C ALA A 79 2.01 16.98 32.28
N LEU A 80 2.44 16.70 33.52
CA LEU A 80 1.92 17.35 34.73
C LEU A 80 2.37 18.80 34.91
N ALA A 81 3.38 19.27 34.17
CA ALA A 81 3.94 20.62 34.33
C ALA A 81 3.11 21.73 33.67
N ALA A 82 2.25 21.40 32.70
CA ALA A 82 1.46 22.37 31.95
C ALA A 82 0.12 22.72 32.62
N THR A 83 -0.52 21.75 33.28
CA THR A 83 -1.91 21.88 33.77
C THR A 83 -2.02 22.52 35.16
N THR A 84 -0.99 22.42 36.00
CA THR A 84 -0.99 23.01 37.35
C THR A 84 -1.04 24.55 37.35
N SER A 85 -0.57 25.19 36.29
CA SER A 85 -0.47 26.65 36.19
C SER A 85 -1.84 27.35 36.09
N VAL A 86 -2.83 26.71 35.46
CA VAL A 86 -4.17 27.31 35.24
C VAL A 86 -5.05 27.15 36.48
N ALA A 87 -5.07 25.96 37.09
CA ALA A 87 -5.91 25.68 38.27
C ALA A 87 -5.50 26.53 39.49
N ALA A 88 -4.20 26.75 39.70
CA ALA A 88 -3.71 27.58 40.81
C ALA A 88 -4.08 29.06 40.67
N LEU A 89 -4.06 29.61 39.45
CA LEU A 89 -4.42 31.01 39.19
C LEU A 89 -5.91 31.29 39.41
N CYS A 90 -6.80 30.36 39.03
CA CYS A 90 -8.23 30.55 39.20
C CYS A 90 -8.71 30.42 40.65
N LEU A 91 -8.06 29.62 41.50
CA LEU A 91 -8.48 29.41 42.89
C LEU A 91 -7.89 30.45 43.87
N GLY A 92 -6.73 31.04 43.55
CA GLY A 92 -6.07 32.04 44.39
C GLY A 92 -6.68 33.45 44.35
N LEU A 93 -7.63 33.72 43.44
CA LEU A 93 -8.10 35.07 43.11
C LEU A 93 -9.44 35.48 43.76
N PHE A 94 -10.03 34.63 44.60
CA PHE A 94 -11.37 34.85 45.18
C PHE A 94 -11.42 34.96 46.72
N VAL A 95 -10.27 34.90 47.40
CA VAL A 95 -10.19 34.93 48.87
C VAL A 95 -9.05 35.86 49.32
N ILE A 96 -9.41 36.88 50.11
CA ILE A 96 -8.57 37.94 50.75
C ILE A 96 -8.39 39.26 49.95
N LEU A 97 -8.72 40.33 50.66
CA LEU A 97 -8.72 41.78 50.36
C LEU A 97 -7.48 42.44 51.04
N PRO A 98 -7.23 43.78 50.97
CA PRO A 98 -7.47 44.80 49.92
C PRO A 98 -6.31 45.85 49.75
N VAL A 99 -6.55 46.89 48.93
CA VAL A 99 -6.17 48.32 49.18
C VAL A 99 -4.70 48.80 48.96
N GLU A 100 -4.59 50.05 48.42
CA GLU A 100 -3.41 50.97 48.39
C GLU A 100 -2.16 50.60 47.55
N GLN A 101 -1.35 51.54 46.98
CA GLN A 101 -1.51 52.99 46.70
C GLN A 101 -0.53 53.46 45.57
N ASN A 102 -0.85 54.58 44.90
CA ASN A 102 -0.03 55.47 44.05
C ASN A 102 1.49 55.19 43.79
N ARG A 103 1.91 55.17 42.51
CA ARG A 103 2.81 56.18 41.87
C ARG A 103 3.07 55.95 40.35
N PRO A 104 3.58 56.94 39.57
CA PRO A 104 3.51 56.95 38.10
C PRO A 104 4.84 57.01 37.31
N GLY A 105 4.76 56.76 36.00
CA GLY A 105 5.75 57.16 34.97
C GLY A 105 6.91 56.18 34.71
N PRO A 106 7.69 56.36 33.62
CA PRO A 106 7.75 57.50 32.71
C PRO A 106 7.27 57.24 31.26
N THR A 107 7.21 58.30 30.45
CA THR A 107 6.90 58.32 29.01
C THR A 107 8.18 58.32 28.15
N LEU A 108 8.09 57.76 26.92
CA LEU A 108 8.95 58.11 25.77
C LEU A 108 8.12 58.12 24.48
N ASP A 109 8.57 58.90 23.49
CA ASP A 109 7.76 59.39 22.37
C ASP A 109 7.68 58.47 21.14
N PRO A 110 6.64 58.61 20.28
CA PRO A 110 6.47 57.79 19.08
C PRO A 110 7.36 58.23 17.91
N ILE A 111 7.91 57.26 17.18
CA ILE A 111 8.61 57.47 15.90
C ILE A 111 7.59 57.43 14.74
N ALA A 112 7.74 58.33 13.77
CA ALA A 112 6.73 58.64 12.77
C ALA A 112 6.70 57.68 11.55
N THR A 113 5.49 57.46 11.03
CA THR A 113 5.22 56.76 9.76
C THR A 113 5.35 57.71 8.57
N PRO A 114 6.00 57.33 7.45
CA PRO A 114 5.85 58.01 6.17
C PRO A 114 4.48 57.74 5.54
N ALA A 115 3.89 58.73 4.86
CA ALA A 115 2.61 58.59 4.16
C ALA A 115 2.81 58.23 2.66
N PRO A 116 1.81 57.60 2.00
CA PRO A 116 1.81 57.39 0.55
C PRO A 116 1.21 58.60 -0.22
N ASP A 117 1.77 58.89 -1.39
CA ASP A 117 1.28 59.94 -2.32
C ASP A 117 0.48 59.34 -3.52
N PRO A 118 -0.32 60.13 -4.27
CA PRO A 118 -1.62 59.65 -4.74
C PRO A 118 -1.80 59.37 -6.26
N ILE A 119 -2.71 58.42 -6.51
CA ILE A 119 -3.78 58.37 -7.55
C ILE A 119 -3.57 59.06 -8.90
N ALA A 120 -3.72 58.29 -9.98
CA ALA A 120 -4.25 58.78 -11.25
C ALA A 120 -5.19 57.74 -11.91
N THR A 121 -6.37 58.17 -12.36
CA THR A 121 -7.37 57.35 -13.06
C THR A 121 -7.77 58.05 -14.37
N PRO A 122 -8.06 57.30 -15.45
CA PRO A 122 -9.34 57.53 -16.13
C PRO A 122 -10.03 56.24 -16.64
N ALA A 123 -11.29 56.38 -17.03
CA ALA A 123 -12.17 55.36 -17.61
C ALA A 123 -13.22 56.08 -18.53
N PRO A 124 -14.23 55.43 -19.15
CA PRO A 124 -14.41 54.00 -19.52
C PRO A 124 -14.94 53.75 -20.97
N GLY A 125 -14.79 52.50 -21.46
CA GLY A 125 -15.72 51.85 -22.42
C GLY A 125 -15.65 52.22 -23.91
N PRO A 126 -16.52 51.64 -24.78
CA PRO A 126 -17.58 50.65 -24.49
C PRO A 126 -17.46 49.33 -25.31
N ALA A 127 -18.43 48.42 -25.11
CA ALA A 127 -18.71 47.21 -25.90
C ALA A 127 -20.18 46.79 -25.68
N PRO A 128 -20.74 45.75 -26.34
CA PRO A 128 -20.58 45.27 -27.72
C PRO A 128 -21.92 45.39 -28.52
N ALA A 129 -22.03 44.80 -29.71
CA ALA A 129 -23.29 44.76 -30.49
C ALA A 129 -23.62 43.37 -31.08
N ALA A 130 -24.91 43.07 -31.08
CA ALA A 130 -25.57 41.78 -31.29
C ALA A 130 -25.37 41.08 -32.66
N SER A 131 -25.16 39.75 -32.58
CA SER A 131 -25.74 38.65 -33.38
C SER A 131 -26.32 38.86 -34.78
N VAL A 132 -25.94 37.96 -35.70
CA VAL A 132 -26.81 37.43 -36.76
C VAL A 132 -26.70 35.89 -36.75
N GLU A 133 -27.81 35.22 -37.01
CA GLU A 133 -28.00 33.76 -36.93
C GLU A 133 -28.38 33.24 -38.33
N LEU A 134 -27.89 32.06 -38.73
CA LEU A 134 -28.41 31.27 -39.86
C LEU A 134 -27.82 29.84 -39.86
N ASP A 135 -28.69 28.85 -40.06
CA ASP A 135 -28.40 27.40 -40.01
C ASP A 135 -28.45 26.78 -41.44
N PRO A 136 -28.47 25.44 -41.66
CA PRO A 136 -27.31 24.69 -42.14
C PRO A 136 -27.41 24.22 -43.61
N GLY A 137 -26.34 23.62 -44.13
CA GLY A 137 -26.29 22.96 -45.45
C GLY A 137 -25.35 21.74 -45.46
N GLU A 138 -25.74 20.69 -46.19
CA GLU A 138 -25.10 19.37 -46.18
C GLU A 138 -23.70 19.30 -46.83
N PRO A 139 -22.86 18.30 -46.46
CA PRO A 139 -21.47 18.20 -46.90
C PRO A 139 -21.30 17.66 -48.33
N ALA A 140 -20.36 18.24 -49.07
CA ALA A 140 -19.95 17.76 -50.38
C ALA A 140 -18.84 16.69 -50.29
N ILE A 141 -18.99 15.60 -51.05
CA ILE A 141 -18.08 14.45 -51.07
C ILE A 141 -17.01 14.63 -52.15
N THR A 142 -15.72 14.55 -51.83
CA THR A 142 -14.59 14.38 -52.79
C THR A 142 -13.33 13.87 -52.03
N PRO A 143 -12.30 13.31 -52.70
CA PRO A 143 -12.06 11.87 -52.53
C PRO A 143 -10.72 11.46 -51.91
N VAL A 144 -10.63 10.16 -51.57
CA VAL A 144 -9.49 9.45 -51.01
C VAL A 144 -8.27 9.41 -51.96
N PRO A 145 -7.05 9.79 -51.51
CA PRO A 145 -5.80 9.42 -52.16
C PRO A 145 -5.37 7.98 -51.78
N ALA A 146 -4.78 7.24 -52.71
CA ALA A 146 -4.61 5.80 -52.60
C ALA A 146 -3.44 5.31 -51.71
N THR A 147 -3.60 4.09 -51.20
CA THR A 147 -2.60 3.30 -50.47
C THR A 147 -1.33 3.04 -51.29
N PRO A 148 -0.12 3.22 -50.74
CA PRO A 148 1.11 2.68 -51.30
C PRO A 148 1.34 1.22 -50.85
N GLU A 149 1.69 0.36 -51.81
CA GLU A 149 2.04 -1.05 -51.59
C GLU A 149 3.44 -1.19 -50.94
N PRO A 150 3.69 -2.18 -50.05
CA PRO A 150 4.90 -2.19 -49.22
C PRO A 150 6.18 -2.57 -49.98
N ALA A 151 7.25 -1.81 -49.73
CA ALA A 151 8.61 -2.16 -50.16
C ALA A 151 9.19 -3.32 -49.31
N PRO A 152 10.06 -4.18 -49.89
CA PRO A 152 10.52 -5.41 -49.23
C PRO A 152 11.51 -5.17 -48.08
N ALA A 153 11.46 -6.04 -47.08
CA ALA A 153 12.35 -6.00 -45.92
C ALA A 153 13.83 -6.30 -46.27
N PRO A 154 14.79 -5.59 -45.64
CA PRO A 154 16.21 -5.91 -45.79
C PRO A 154 16.57 -7.22 -45.07
N GLN A 155 17.18 -8.16 -45.79
CA GLN A 155 17.70 -9.38 -45.21
C GLN A 155 18.95 -9.08 -44.37
N ILE A 156 18.85 -9.19 -43.05
CA ILE A 156 20.03 -9.27 -42.17
C ILE A 156 20.45 -10.75 -42.11
N ALA A 157 21.68 -11.02 -42.52
CA ALA A 157 22.23 -12.37 -42.54
C ALA A 157 22.47 -12.90 -41.12
N ALA A 158 22.23 -14.19 -40.90
CA ALA A 158 22.59 -14.85 -39.65
C ALA A 158 24.11 -14.98 -39.54
N THR A 159 24.71 -14.26 -38.59
CA THR A 159 26.10 -14.47 -38.16
C THR A 159 26.13 -15.34 -36.92
N GLU A 160 26.67 -16.55 -37.04
CA GLU A 160 26.90 -17.45 -35.91
C GLU A 160 27.89 -16.83 -34.90
N PRO A 161 27.58 -16.81 -33.59
CA PRO A 161 28.61 -16.58 -32.57
C PRO A 161 29.45 -17.86 -32.41
N ALA A 162 30.76 -17.73 -32.68
CA ALA A 162 31.68 -18.86 -32.71
C ALA A 162 31.90 -19.55 -31.35
N GLU A 163 32.36 -20.81 -31.39
CA GLU A 163 32.69 -21.62 -30.22
C GLU A 163 33.78 -20.95 -29.33
N ALA A 164 33.38 -20.44 -28.16
CA ALA A 164 34.31 -20.02 -27.13
C ALA A 164 34.87 -21.24 -26.37
N GLN A 165 36.12 -21.58 -26.65
CA GLN A 165 36.77 -22.77 -26.08
C GLN A 165 36.98 -22.65 -24.56
N PHE A 166 36.84 -23.77 -23.85
CA PHE A 166 37.15 -23.88 -22.42
C PHE A 166 38.62 -23.55 -22.15
N ILE A 167 38.87 -22.61 -21.24
CA ILE A 167 40.16 -22.53 -20.52
C ILE A 167 39.92 -22.94 -19.07
N THR A 168 40.37 -24.15 -18.74
CA THR A 168 40.55 -24.57 -17.35
C THR A 168 41.87 -24.02 -16.81
N ALA A 169 41.85 -23.50 -15.58
CA ALA A 169 43.04 -23.10 -14.85
C ALA A 169 42.92 -23.63 -13.41
N ASP A 170 43.61 -24.74 -13.14
CA ASP A 170 43.61 -25.40 -11.83
C ASP A 170 44.66 -24.78 -10.88
N ALA A 171 44.58 -25.12 -9.60
CA ALA A 171 45.28 -24.44 -8.52
C ALA A 171 46.81 -24.67 -8.49
N ALA A 172 47.54 -23.64 -8.04
CA ALA A 172 48.94 -23.78 -7.64
C ALA A 172 49.22 -22.97 -6.35
N SER A 173 49.73 -23.67 -5.34
CA SER A 173 50.13 -23.14 -4.03
C SER A 173 51.30 -22.16 -4.11
N ASN A 174 51.39 -21.23 -3.15
CA ASN A 174 52.66 -20.96 -2.49
C ASN A 174 52.47 -20.43 -1.06
N ALA A 175 53.28 -20.93 -0.13
CA ALA A 175 53.31 -20.51 1.27
C ALA A 175 54.75 -20.18 1.68
N VAL A 176 54.93 -19.16 2.53
CA VAL A 176 56.23 -18.76 3.09
C VAL A 176 56.11 -18.54 4.59
N ALA A 177 57.02 -19.16 5.35
CA ALA A 177 57.06 -19.13 6.82
C ALA A 177 57.98 -18.01 7.36
N PRO A 178 57.87 -17.60 8.64
CA PRO A 178 58.44 -16.34 9.12
C PRO A 178 59.89 -16.42 9.61
N ALA A 179 60.58 -15.27 9.60
CA ALA A 179 61.88 -15.08 10.24
C ALA A 179 61.77 -14.22 11.51
N GLN A 180 62.43 -14.66 12.59
CA GLN A 180 62.54 -13.90 13.85
C GLN A 180 63.85 -13.12 13.89
N THR A 181 63.87 -11.93 14.50
CA THR A 181 65.11 -11.28 14.98
C THR A 181 64.84 -10.50 16.27
N ARG A 182 65.84 -10.43 17.16
CA ARG A 182 65.67 -10.06 18.57
C ARG A 182 66.60 -8.89 18.96
N VAL A 183 65.99 -7.82 19.49
CA VAL A 183 66.53 -6.82 20.44
C VAL A 183 67.94 -6.27 20.21
N ALA A 184 68.01 -4.95 20.02
CA ALA A 184 69.13 -4.12 20.50
C ALA A 184 68.57 -2.93 21.30
N ARG A 185 69.32 -2.40 22.28
CA ARG A 185 68.94 -1.30 23.17
C ARG A 185 70.07 -0.28 23.24
N THR A 186 69.75 1.02 23.10
CA THR A 186 70.64 2.13 23.45
C THR A 186 69.87 3.23 24.17
N GLN A 187 70.33 3.54 25.38
CA GLN A 187 70.22 4.86 26.04
C GLN A 187 71.44 5.70 25.58
N GLU A 188 71.54 7.02 25.73
CA GLU A 188 70.64 8.03 26.32
C GLU A 188 70.71 9.32 25.43
N SER A 189 70.55 10.61 25.81
CA SER A 189 70.48 11.31 27.11
C SER A 189 69.43 12.46 27.09
N ALA A 190 69.68 13.56 27.81
CA ALA A 190 68.72 14.59 28.19
C ALA A 190 68.85 15.94 27.44
N ALA A 191 67.72 16.66 27.34
CA ALA A 191 67.65 18.11 27.58
C ALA A 191 66.23 18.55 28.01
N ALA A 192 66.15 19.62 28.80
CA ALA A 192 64.98 20.04 29.59
C ALA A 192 63.72 20.49 28.82
N SER A 193 62.56 20.36 29.48
CA SER A 193 61.27 20.98 29.11
C SER A 193 61.22 22.48 29.45
N PRO A 194 60.22 23.21 28.93
CA PRO A 194 59.16 23.71 29.82
C PRO A 194 57.76 23.21 29.46
N ALA A 195 56.78 23.46 30.34
CA ALA A 195 55.52 22.72 30.40
C ALA A 195 54.32 23.38 29.68
N GLN A 196 53.22 22.62 29.61
CA GLN A 196 51.83 23.11 29.59
C GLN A 196 51.36 23.97 28.39
N ALA A 197 51.28 23.37 27.20
CA ALA A 197 50.40 23.88 26.11
C ALA A 197 49.71 22.79 25.24
N GLY A 198 50.26 21.57 25.14
CA GLY A 198 49.84 20.61 24.09
C GLY A 198 48.71 19.62 24.41
N LYS A 199 48.41 19.31 25.68
CA LYS A 199 47.59 18.12 26.03
C LYS A 199 46.06 18.26 25.82
N ALA A 200 45.59 19.38 25.28
CA ALA A 200 44.18 19.60 24.97
C ALA A 200 43.76 19.18 23.54
N LYS A 201 44.69 19.10 22.57
CA LYS A 201 44.34 18.86 21.15
C LYS A 201 44.41 17.40 20.68
N LEU A 202 45.23 16.53 21.26
CA LEU A 202 45.32 15.10 20.89
C LEU A 202 44.32 14.19 21.65
N ARG A 203 43.17 14.72 22.06
CA ARG A 203 42.12 13.94 22.75
C ARG A 203 40.70 14.16 22.20
N ALA A 204 40.58 14.85 21.06
CA ALA A 204 39.31 15.19 20.41
C ALA A 204 38.99 14.29 19.20
N GLU A 205 39.98 13.65 18.58
CA GLU A 205 39.83 12.92 17.30
C GLU A 205 39.43 11.43 17.47
N PHE A 206 39.39 10.93 18.71
CA PHE A 206 38.93 9.58 19.06
C PHE A 206 37.85 9.59 20.14
N ALA A 207 36.92 10.55 20.05
CA ALA A 207 35.57 10.26 20.54
C ALA A 207 35.02 9.14 19.64
N PRO A 208 34.51 8.02 20.18
CA PRO A 208 33.76 7.09 19.35
C PRO A 208 32.59 7.86 18.74
N LYS A 209 32.41 7.79 17.41
CA LYS A 209 31.11 8.13 16.83
C LYS A 209 30.10 7.32 17.62
N ALA A 210 29.16 8.00 18.28
CA ALA A 210 28.03 7.31 18.88
C ALA A 210 27.40 6.50 17.75
N MET A 211 27.38 5.18 17.89
CA MET A 211 26.59 4.35 16.98
C MET A 211 25.17 4.92 17.08
N PRO A 212 24.53 5.27 15.94
CA PRO A 212 23.18 5.80 16.00
C PRO A 212 22.35 4.80 16.81
N LEU A 213 21.60 5.29 17.79
CA LEU A 213 20.67 4.45 18.52
C LEU A 213 19.75 3.85 17.46
N ARG A 214 19.88 2.53 17.23
CA ARG A 214 19.06 1.83 16.25
C ARG A 214 17.62 2.15 16.63
N GLN A 215 16.91 2.84 15.75
CA GLN A 215 15.54 3.24 16.04
C GLN A 215 14.76 1.97 16.37
N PRO A 216 13.88 2.00 17.39
CA PRO A 216 13.02 0.84 17.64
C PRO A 216 12.26 0.55 16.35
N ASP A 217 12.23 -0.71 15.95
CA ASP A 217 11.48 -1.12 14.78
C ASP A 217 9.99 -0.86 15.05
N THR A 218 9.35 -0.08 14.18
CA THR A 218 7.91 0.22 14.26
C THR A 218 7.17 -0.21 12.99
N GLU A 219 7.71 -1.16 12.23
CA GLU A 219 6.99 -1.75 11.11
C GLU A 219 5.71 -2.48 11.59
N ALA A 220 4.61 -2.26 10.88
CA ALA A 220 3.28 -2.76 11.25
C ALA A 220 2.63 -3.48 10.07
N PHE A 221 2.28 -4.76 10.28
CA PHE A 221 1.73 -5.63 9.24
C PHE A 221 0.27 -6.00 9.52
N ALA A 222 -0.51 -6.12 8.44
CA ALA A 222 -1.91 -6.59 8.52
C ALA A 222 -1.97 -8.07 8.92
N ASN A 223 -2.17 -8.33 10.21
CA ASN A 223 -2.15 -9.68 10.81
C ASN A 223 -3.50 -10.39 10.73
N ALA A 224 -3.49 -11.67 10.36
CA ALA A 224 -4.62 -12.59 10.44
C ALA A 224 -4.14 -14.03 10.69
N ASP A 225 -4.96 -14.86 11.36
CA ASP A 225 -4.63 -16.27 11.63
C ASP A 225 -4.63 -17.11 10.35
N GLN A 226 -3.55 -17.88 10.12
CA GLN A 226 -3.39 -18.81 8.97
C GLN A 226 -4.65 -19.65 8.71
N ASN A 227 -5.09 -19.71 7.45
CA ASN A 227 -6.31 -20.38 7.04
C ASN A 227 -6.33 -21.85 7.53
N PRO A 228 -7.34 -22.25 8.33
CA PRO A 228 -7.44 -23.61 8.84
C PRO A 228 -7.87 -24.59 7.75
N VAL A 229 -7.58 -25.87 7.97
CA VAL A 229 -8.17 -26.98 7.20
C VAL A 229 -9.65 -27.11 7.55
N LYS A 230 -10.53 -26.81 6.59
CA LYS A 230 -11.99 -26.81 6.70
C LYS A 230 -12.55 -28.15 6.23
N VAL A 231 -13.55 -28.68 6.95
CA VAL A 231 -14.26 -29.92 6.58
C VAL A 231 -15.40 -29.58 5.62
N THR A 232 -15.40 -30.16 4.42
CA THR A 232 -16.34 -29.80 3.33
C THR A 232 -17.80 -30.01 3.72
N THR A 233 -18.12 -31.06 4.48
CA THR A 233 -19.51 -31.34 4.93
C THR A 233 -20.03 -30.35 5.98
N GLU A 234 -19.16 -29.53 6.57
CA GLU A 234 -19.51 -28.52 7.57
C GLU A 234 -19.44 -27.10 7.00
N THR A 235 -18.43 -26.82 6.17
CA THR A 235 -18.24 -25.53 5.48
C THR A 235 -17.78 -25.79 4.05
N PRO A 236 -18.70 -26.10 3.10
CA PRO A 236 -18.34 -26.44 1.72
C PRO A 236 -17.86 -25.25 0.88
N VAL A 237 -18.01 -24.02 1.38
CA VAL A 237 -17.78 -22.80 0.60
C VAL A 237 -16.68 -21.94 1.21
N SER A 238 -15.79 -21.46 0.34
CA SER A 238 -14.76 -20.46 0.62
C SER A 238 -15.02 -19.22 -0.24
N THR A 239 -15.00 -18.02 0.35
CA THR A 239 -15.18 -16.74 -0.38
C THR A 239 -14.05 -15.79 -0.01
N PHE A 240 -13.49 -15.08 -0.98
CA PHE A 240 -12.39 -14.14 -0.80
C PHE A 240 -12.39 -13.06 -1.91
N SER A 241 -11.77 -11.92 -1.62
CA SER A 241 -11.46 -10.90 -2.63
C SER A 241 -10.35 -11.39 -3.57
N ALA A 242 -10.42 -11.00 -4.84
CA ALA A 242 -9.39 -11.26 -5.84
C ALA A 242 -8.32 -10.14 -5.94
N ASP A 243 -8.41 -9.11 -5.10
CA ASP A 243 -7.43 -8.01 -5.01
C ASP A 243 -6.20 -8.44 -4.19
N VAL A 244 -5.01 -8.27 -4.78
CA VAL A 244 -3.74 -8.78 -4.25
C VAL A 244 -2.61 -7.77 -4.45
N ASP A 245 -2.13 -7.23 -3.33
CA ASP A 245 -0.89 -6.44 -3.26
C ASP A 245 0.35 -7.34 -3.40
N THR A 246 1.55 -6.76 -3.52
CA THR A 246 2.81 -7.55 -3.61
C THR A 246 3.92 -7.06 -2.68
N ALA A 247 3.60 -6.18 -1.72
CA ALA A 247 4.55 -5.54 -0.81
C ALA A 247 5.30 -6.53 0.10
N SER A 248 4.61 -7.57 0.60
CA SER A 248 5.15 -8.67 1.43
C SER A 248 6.44 -9.25 0.83
N TYR A 249 6.46 -9.54 -0.48
CA TYR A 249 7.64 -10.13 -1.12
C TYR A 249 8.86 -9.21 -1.09
N ALA A 250 8.69 -7.91 -1.32
CA ALA A 250 9.77 -6.95 -1.25
C ALA A 250 10.26 -6.73 0.20
N VAL A 251 9.36 -6.76 1.20
CA VAL A 251 9.74 -6.76 2.62
C VAL A 251 10.54 -8.01 2.99
N ILE A 252 10.14 -9.19 2.49
CA ILE A 252 10.89 -10.45 2.65
C ILE A 252 12.27 -10.35 1.98
N ARG A 253 12.36 -9.91 0.72
CA ARG A 253 13.62 -9.74 0.00
C ARG A 253 14.56 -8.79 0.75
N SER A 254 14.08 -7.61 1.12
CA SER A 254 14.80 -6.61 1.89
C SER A 254 15.34 -7.18 3.21
N SER A 255 14.50 -7.91 3.96
CA SER A 255 14.90 -8.53 5.23
C SER A 255 16.01 -9.57 5.06
N LEU A 256 15.86 -10.47 4.06
CA LEU A 256 16.85 -11.51 3.74
C LEU A 256 18.16 -10.90 3.25
N MET A 257 18.10 -9.90 2.37
CA MET A 257 19.28 -9.16 1.87
C MET A 257 20.02 -8.39 2.96
N ALA A 258 19.31 -7.91 3.99
CA ALA A 258 19.89 -7.35 5.20
C ALA A 258 20.56 -8.39 6.13
N GLY A 259 20.50 -9.68 5.79
CA GLY A 259 21.10 -10.76 6.57
C GLY A 259 20.24 -11.24 7.74
N THR A 260 18.92 -11.11 7.63
CA THR A 260 17.95 -11.47 8.69
C THR A 260 16.77 -12.24 8.12
N LEU A 261 16.19 -13.16 8.88
CA LEU A 261 14.87 -13.70 8.52
C LEU A 261 13.81 -12.59 8.71
N PRO A 262 12.81 -12.48 7.82
CA PRO A 262 11.66 -11.60 8.06
C PRO A 262 10.88 -12.09 9.30
N PRO A 263 10.15 -11.19 9.99
CA PRO A 263 9.17 -11.60 10.99
C PRO A 263 8.01 -12.36 10.29
N ALA A 264 7.39 -13.33 10.97
CA ALA A 264 6.40 -14.22 10.35
C ALA A 264 5.13 -13.46 9.92
N GLU A 265 4.78 -12.42 10.68
CA GLU A 265 3.72 -11.45 10.42
C GLU A 265 3.89 -10.64 9.13
N ALA A 266 5.10 -10.54 8.57
CA ALA A 266 5.34 -9.94 7.25
C ALA A 266 5.15 -10.92 6.08
N VAL A 267 4.87 -12.20 6.34
CA VAL A 267 4.88 -13.28 5.33
C VAL A 267 3.47 -13.59 4.85
N ARG A 268 2.97 -12.77 3.93
CA ARG A 268 1.69 -13.01 3.23
C ARG A 268 1.92 -13.83 1.96
N ILE A 269 1.41 -15.05 1.95
CA ILE A 269 1.79 -16.10 0.99
C ILE A 269 1.15 -15.86 -0.38
N GLU A 270 -0.07 -15.32 -0.40
CA GLU A 270 -0.75 -14.87 -1.61
C GLU A 270 0.02 -13.76 -2.32
N GLU A 271 0.54 -12.77 -1.59
CA GLU A 271 1.35 -11.70 -2.17
C GLU A 271 2.69 -12.22 -2.70
N MET A 272 3.30 -13.19 -2.02
CA MET A 272 4.51 -13.87 -2.52
C MET A 272 4.25 -14.62 -3.81
N VAL A 273 3.14 -15.37 -3.91
CA VAL A 273 2.78 -16.12 -5.13
C VAL A 273 2.46 -15.16 -6.27
N ASN A 274 1.68 -14.11 -6.02
CA ASN A 274 1.25 -13.12 -7.02
C ASN A 274 2.30 -12.05 -7.35
N TYR A 275 3.44 -12.04 -6.67
CA TYR A 275 4.60 -11.24 -7.07
C TYR A 275 5.09 -11.60 -8.48
N PHE A 276 4.93 -12.85 -8.91
CA PHE A 276 5.48 -13.37 -10.17
C PHE A 276 4.44 -13.37 -11.31
N PRO A 277 4.84 -13.02 -12.54
CA PRO A 277 4.00 -13.23 -13.72
C PRO A 277 3.84 -14.72 -14.00
N TYR A 278 2.65 -15.11 -14.45
CA TYR A 278 2.33 -16.47 -14.91
C TYR A 278 1.65 -16.43 -16.29
N ALA A 279 1.87 -17.45 -17.11
CA ALA A 279 1.39 -17.52 -18.49
C ALA A 279 -0.09 -17.97 -18.61
N TYR A 280 -0.99 -17.31 -17.87
CA TYR A 280 -2.43 -17.59 -17.95
C TYR A 280 -3.01 -17.12 -19.30
N PRO A 281 -3.97 -17.85 -19.88
CA PRO A 281 -4.64 -17.41 -21.09
C PRO A 281 -5.49 -16.16 -20.79
N ALA A 282 -5.34 -15.12 -21.61
CA ALA A 282 -6.24 -13.97 -21.58
C ALA A 282 -7.65 -14.33 -22.10
N PRO A 283 -8.70 -13.60 -21.67
CA PRO A 283 -9.96 -13.56 -22.42
C PRO A 283 -9.75 -12.91 -23.79
N ASP A 284 -10.55 -13.30 -24.78
CA ASP A 284 -10.54 -12.63 -26.09
C ASP A 284 -11.14 -11.21 -25.98
N ALA A 285 -10.82 -10.32 -26.93
CA ALA A 285 -11.11 -8.88 -26.79
C ALA A 285 -12.60 -8.53 -26.64
N ASP A 286 -13.48 -9.34 -27.23
CA ASP A 286 -14.95 -9.20 -27.18
C ASP A 286 -15.61 -10.06 -26.07
N GLU A 287 -14.84 -10.75 -25.23
CA GLU A 287 -15.33 -11.58 -24.13
C GLU A 287 -15.52 -10.79 -22.81
N VAL A 288 -15.94 -11.52 -21.78
CA VAL A 288 -15.93 -11.09 -20.37
C VAL A 288 -14.57 -10.52 -19.93
N PRO A 289 -14.52 -9.59 -18.95
CA PRO A 289 -13.28 -8.92 -18.55
C PRO A 289 -12.20 -9.86 -17.96
N PHE A 290 -12.55 -11.08 -17.58
CA PHE A 290 -11.64 -12.05 -16.99
C PHE A 290 -11.77 -13.45 -17.59
N ARG A 291 -10.65 -14.16 -17.64
CA ARG A 291 -10.59 -15.60 -17.89
C ARG A 291 -10.03 -16.32 -16.68
N ALA A 292 -10.71 -17.38 -16.24
CA ALA A 292 -10.21 -18.28 -15.21
C ALA A 292 -9.45 -19.46 -15.86
N ALA A 293 -8.33 -19.84 -15.26
CA ALA A 293 -7.60 -21.07 -15.50
C ALA A 293 -7.62 -21.89 -14.20
N VAL A 294 -7.93 -23.19 -14.28
CA VAL A 294 -8.00 -24.07 -13.11
C VAL A 294 -7.22 -25.34 -13.38
N ASP A 295 -6.24 -25.60 -12.51
CA ASP A 295 -5.29 -26.70 -12.63
C ASP A 295 -5.32 -27.58 -11.38
N VAL A 296 -5.09 -28.89 -11.54
CA VAL A 296 -5.00 -29.84 -10.43
C VAL A 296 -3.67 -30.59 -10.48
N MET A 297 -2.86 -30.45 -9.43
CA MET A 297 -1.51 -31.03 -9.33
C MET A 297 -1.28 -31.74 -7.99
N PRO A 298 -0.29 -32.65 -7.88
CA PRO A 298 0.09 -33.24 -6.59
C PRO A 298 0.68 -32.20 -5.63
N THR A 299 0.39 -32.30 -4.33
CA THR A 299 0.98 -31.38 -3.33
C THR A 299 2.46 -31.73 -3.06
N PRO A 300 3.43 -30.81 -3.22
CA PRO A 300 4.85 -31.13 -3.06
C PRO A 300 5.26 -31.61 -1.66
N TRP A 301 4.59 -31.11 -0.62
CA TRP A 301 4.84 -31.47 0.77
C TRP A 301 3.97 -32.63 1.29
N ASN A 302 2.99 -33.11 0.52
CA ASN A 302 2.01 -34.08 0.99
C ASN A 302 1.47 -34.96 -0.15
N LYS A 303 2.05 -36.16 -0.32
CA LYS A 303 1.71 -37.08 -1.41
C LYS A 303 0.25 -37.58 -1.42
N ASP A 304 -0.50 -37.37 -0.35
CA ASP A 304 -1.88 -37.85 -0.19
C ASP A 304 -2.93 -36.70 -0.24
N THR A 305 -2.50 -35.48 -0.59
CA THR A 305 -3.36 -34.34 -0.98
C THR A 305 -3.03 -33.86 -2.40
N ARG A 306 -3.88 -32.99 -2.95
CA ARG A 306 -3.65 -32.28 -4.21
C ARG A 306 -3.67 -30.78 -3.98
N LEU A 307 -2.95 -30.02 -4.80
CA LEU A 307 -3.16 -28.59 -4.94
C LEU A 307 -4.10 -28.32 -6.12
N VAL A 308 -5.04 -27.39 -5.93
CA VAL A 308 -5.80 -26.76 -7.01
C VAL A 308 -5.29 -25.33 -7.16
N ARG A 309 -4.76 -24.98 -8.33
CA ARG A 309 -4.42 -23.60 -8.70
C ARG A 309 -5.61 -22.99 -9.41
N ILE A 310 -6.00 -21.80 -8.99
CA ILE A 310 -6.98 -20.95 -9.67
C ILE A 310 -6.23 -19.70 -10.11
N GLY A 311 -5.91 -19.63 -11.40
CA GLY A 311 -5.42 -18.43 -12.06
C GLY A 311 -6.56 -17.60 -12.60
N LEU A 312 -6.48 -16.28 -12.46
CA LEU A 312 -7.41 -15.31 -12.99
C LEU A 312 -6.62 -14.31 -13.83
N GLN A 313 -6.96 -14.19 -15.11
CA GLN A 313 -6.31 -13.24 -16.02
C GLN A 313 -7.30 -12.16 -16.45
N GLY A 314 -6.99 -10.90 -16.13
CA GLY A 314 -7.70 -9.73 -16.65
C GLY A 314 -7.40 -9.48 -18.12
N ARG A 315 -8.41 -9.00 -18.88
CA ARG A 315 -8.22 -8.53 -20.27
C ARG A 315 -7.19 -7.41 -20.33
N MET A 316 -6.37 -7.39 -21.37
CA MET A 316 -5.41 -6.32 -21.63
C MET A 316 -5.85 -5.54 -22.88
N PRO A 317 -6.35 -4.29 -22.74
CA PRO A 317 -6.69 -3.45 -23.88
C PRO A 317 -5.41 -2.99 -24.59
N ALA A 318 -5.54 -2.57 -25.85
CA ALA A 318 -4.40 -2.06 -26.61
C ALA A 318 -3.88 -0.76 -25.98
N ILE A 319 -2.58 -0.72 -25.66
CA ILE A 319 -1.91 0.43 -25.01
C ILE A 319 -2.05 1.73 -25.83
N ALA A 320 -2.24 1.62 -27.14
CA ALA A 320 -2.46 2.76 -28.05
C ALA A 320 -3.75 3.54 -27.72
N ASP A 321 -4.83 2.84 -27.37
CA ASP A 321 -6.19 3.41 -27.25
C ASP A 321 -6.49 3.98 -25.85
N ARG A 322 -5.51 4.03 -24.95
CA ARG A 322 -5.72 4.50 -23.58
C ARG A 322 -6.02 6.01 -23.51
N PRO A 323 -6.90 6.48 -22.62
CA PRO A 323 -7.07 7.91 -22.34
C PRO A 323 -5.78 8.61 -21.87
N PRO A 324 -5.69 9.95 -22.00
CA PRO A 324 -4.64 10.74 -21.37
C PRO A 324 -4.64 10.56 -19.85
N LEU A 325 -3.45 10.57 -19.27
CA LEU A 325 -3.22 10.29 -17.86
C LEU A 325 -2.74 11.54 -17.11
N ASN A 326 -3.41 11.87 -16.01
CA ASN A 326 -3.03 12.93 -15.09
C ASN A 326 -2.41 12.32 -13.83
N LEU A 327 -1.07 12.39 -13.71
CA LEU A 327 -0.34 11.92 -12.53
C LEU A 327 0.00 13.06 -11.58
N VAL A 328 -0.36 12.92 -10.31
CA VAL A 328 0.16 13.75 -9.22
C VAL A 328 1.11 12.90 -8.38
N PHE A 329 2.39 13.23 -8.39
CA PHE A 329 3.36 12.64 -7.47
C PHE A 329 3.25 13.38 -6.14
N LEU A 330 2.71 12.71 -5.12
CA LEU A 330 2.63 13.20 -3.74
C LEU A 330 3.81 12.62 -2.97
N ILE A 331 4.85 13.42 -2.77
CA ILE A 331 6.16 12.97 -2.29
C ILE A 331 6.39 13.43 -0.86
N ASP A 332 6.68 12.46 0.00
CA ASP A 332 7.26 12.69 1.31
C ASP A 332 8.67 13.28 1.16
N THR A 333 8.90 14.44 1.74
CA THR A 333 10.23 15.07 1.82
C THR A 333 10.67 15.32 3.25
N SER A 334 10.11 14.59 4.22
CA SER A 334 10.53 14.63 5.63
C SER A 334 12.02 14.27 5.83
N GLY A 335 12.56 14.54 7.02
CA GLY A 335 13.97 14.28 7.32
C GLY A 335 14.40 12.80 7.27
N SER A 336 13.47 11.85 7.45
CA SER A 336 13.79 10.41 7.39
C SER A 336 13.98 9.90 5.95
N MET A 337 13.50 10.64 4.95
CA MET A 337 13.63 10.32 3.53
C MET A 337 15.04 10.56 2.94
N GLU A 338 16.05 10.96 3.74
CA GLU A 338 17.43 11.24 3.27
C GLU A 338 18.23 9.98 2.86
N GLU A 339 17.85 8.80 3.36
CA GLU A 339 18.57 7.54 3.13
C GLU A 339 18.54 7.08 1.65
N GLN A 340 19.55 6.35 1.19
CA GLN A 340 19.77 6.10 -0.26
C GLN A 340 18.67 5.28 -0.95
N ASP A 341 18.01 4.42 -0.18
CA ASP A 341 16.85 3.60 -0.52
C ASP A 341 15.51 4.35 -0.38
N LYS A 342 15.53 5.62 0.06
CA LYS A 342 14.35 6.50 0.21
C LYS A 342 14.26 7.53 -0.92
N LEU A 343 14.30 8.85 -0.65
CA LEU A 343 14.12 9.88 -1.70
C LEU A 343 15.08 9.74 -2.90
N PRO A 344 16.37 9.38 -2.76
CA PRO A 344 17.28 9.16 -3.88
C PRO A 344 16.86 7.96 -4.76
N LEU A 345 16.30 6.90 -4.19
CA LEU A 345 15.71 5.79 -4.95
C LEU A 345 14.42 6.24 -5.63
N LEU A 346 13.49 6.87 -4.90
CA LEU A 346 12.24 7.42 -5.45
C LEU A 346 12.48 8.34 -6.67
N LYS A 347 13.48 9.23 -6.62
CA LYS A 347 13.87 10.06 -7.78
C LYS A 347 14.30 9.24 -9.00
N GLN A 348 14.92 8.08 -8.81
CA GLN A 348 15.28 7.18 -9.91
C GLN A 348 14.04 6.43 -10.41
N SER A 349 13.21 5.91 -9.48
CA SER A 349 11.94 5.25 -9.75
C SER A 349 11.00 6.09 -10.60
N LEU A 350 10.74 7.34 -10.22
CA LEU A 350 9.85 8.23 -10.97
C LEU A 350 10.38 8.58 -12.38
N ARG A 351 11.71 8.63 -12.59
CA ARG A 351 12.26 8.84 -13.94
C ARG A 351 11.98 7.65 -14.86
N LEU A 352 11.92 6.42 -14.34
CA LEU A 352 11.47 5.25 -15.12
C LEU A 352 10.00 5.41 -15.56
N THR A 353 9.14 5.95 -14.69
CA THR A 353 7.74 6.27 -15.02
C THR A 353 7.64 7.28 -16.17
N LEU A 354 8.43 8.36 -16.14
CA LEU A 354 8.41 9.40 -17.18
C LEU A 354 8.76 8.85 -18.57
N ASP A 355 9.47 7.73 -18.66
CA ASP A 355 9.78 7.07 -19.94
C ASP A 355 8.64 6.20 -20.50
N GLN A 356 7.56 5.96 -19.73
CA GLN A 356 6.35 5.28 -20.18
C GLN A 356 5.17 6.23 -20.48
N LEU A 357 5.32 7.52 -20.16
CA LEU A 357 4.31 8.53 -20.41
C LEU A 357 4.34 8.99 -21.89
N ARG A 358 3.16 9.23 -22.44
CA ARG A 358 2.97 9.80 -23.79
C ARG A 358 3.05 11.33 -23.73
N PRO A 359 3.37 12.02 -24.83
CA PRO A 359 3.51 13.48 -24.87
C PRO A 359 2.33 14.29 -24.30
N GLU A 360 1.12 13.73 -24.38
CA GLU A 360 -0.17 14.28 -23.95
C GLU A 360 -0.58 13.95 -22.51
N ASP A 361 0.11 13.03 -21.81
CA ASP A 361 -0.10 12.82 -20.37
C ASP A 361 0.45 14.03 -19.59
N GLN A 362 -0.02 14.25 -18.35
CA GLN A 362 0.43 15.35 -17.50
C GLN A 362 0.98 14.86 -16.15
N VAL A 363 1.96 15.59 -15.63
CA VAL A 363 2.58 15.38 -14.32
C VAL A 363 2.51 16.66 -13.49
N ALA A 364 2.10 16.54 -12.23
CA ALA A 364 2.31 17.52 -11.18
C ALA A 364 3.08 16.90 -10.01
N ILE A 365 3.79 17.72 -9.23
CA ILE A 365 4.54 17.28 -8.04
C ILE A 365 4.11 18.11 -6.84
N VAL A 366 3.56 17.42 -5.84
CA VAL A 366 3.21 17.94 -4.52
C VAL A 366 4.14 17.31 -3.49
N THR A 367 4.64 18.10 -2.56
CA THR A 367 5.48 17.63 -1.45
C THR A 367 4.85 17.94 -0.11
N TYR A 368 5.14 17.12 0.90
CA TYR A 368 4.87 17.45 2.30
C TYR A 368 6.13 17.32 3.16
N ALA A 369 6.43 18.40 3.91
CA ALA A 369 7.54 18.49 4.86
C ALA A 369 7.34 19.73 5.75
N GLY A 370 6.70 19.56 6.91
CA GLY A 370 6.32 20.62 7.86
C GLY A 370 5.15 21.50 7.38
N SER A 371 4.97 21.60 6.06
CA SER A 371 3.84 22.19 5.34
C SER A 371 3.70 21.50 3.99
N ALA A 372 2.51 21.51 3.39
CA ALA A 372 2.35 21.08 2.00
C ALA A 372 2.76 22.16 0.99
N GLY A 373 3.27 21.74 -0.18
CA GLY A 373 3.65 22.65 -1.26
C GLY A 373 3.63 22.01 -2.64
N GLU A 374 3.23 22.77 -3.66
CA GLU A 374 3.31 22.35 -5.06
C GLU A 374 4.70 22.74 -5.61
N VAL A 375 5.52 21.75 -5.93
CA VAL A 375 6.87 21.93 -6.49
C VAL A 375 6.83 22.01 -8.02
N LEU A 376 5.85 21.36 -8.64
CA LEU A 376 5.60 21.40 -10.07
C LEU A 376 4.10 21.45 -10.34
N ALA A 377 3.62 22.60 -10.81
CA ALA A 377 2.28 22.76 -11.36
C ALA A 377 2.09 21.85 -12.60
N PRO A 378 0.85 21.45 -12.95
CA PRO A 378 0.54 20.55 -14.07
C PRO A 378 1.35 20.85 -15.34
N THR A 379 2.09 19.84 -15.79
CA THR A 379 3.10 19.94 -16.84
C THR A 379 2.99 18.73 -17.78
N PRO A 380 2.87 18.92 -19.10
CA PRO A 380 2.86 17.81 -20.05
C PRO A 380 4.12 16.94 -19.93
N ALA A 381 3.96 15.62 -20.00
CA ALA A 381 5.05 14.65 -19.89
C ALA A 381 6.06 14.71 -21.04
N SER A 382 5.74 15.46 -22.10
CA SER A 382 6.68 15.88 -23.15
C SER A 382 7.76 16.85 -22.65
N ASP A 383 7.52 17.63 -21.57
CA ASP A 383 8.50 18.53 -20.94
C ASP A 383 9.33 17.81 -19.86
N LYS A 384 9.97 16.69 -20.27
CA LYS A 384 10.74 15.81 -19.39
C LYS A 384 11.86 16.53 -18.63
N ASP A 385 12.48 17.54 -19.25
CA ASP A 385 13.57 18.31 -18.64
C ASP A 385 13.06 19.15 -17.46
N LYS A 386 11.90 19.82 -17.59
CA LYS A 386 11.28 20.57 -16.49
C LYS A 386 10.85 19.66 -15.34
N ILE A 387 10.26 18.50 -15.66
CA ILE A 387 9.83 17.53 -14.64
C ILE A 387 11.06 16.95 -13.91
N SER A 388 12.09 16.54 -14.64
CA SER A 388 13.34 16.02 -14.07
C SER A 388 14.04 17.07 -13.21
N ALA A 389 14.13 18.31 -13.70
CA ALA A 389 14.72 19.41 -12.95
C ALA A 389 13.90 19.82 -11.71
N ALA A 390 12.62 19.45 -11.61
CA ALA A 390 11.83 19.58 -10.38
C ALA A 390 12.13 18.44 -9.40
N LEU A 391 12.18 17.18 -9.86
CA LEU A 391 12.61 16.03 -9.06
C LEU A 391 14.02 16.22 -8.47
N ASP A 392 14.95 16.80 -9.23
CA ASP A 392 16.30 17.09 -8.79
C ASP A 392 16.35 18.05 -7.59
N ARG A 393 15.44 19.04 -7.52
CA ARG A 393 15.38 20.05 -6.44
C ARG A 393 14.83 19.54 -5.11
N LEU A 394 14.12 18.41 -5.10
CA LEU A 394 13.58 17.83 -3.88
C LEU A 394 14.71 17.50 -2.88
N ALA A 395 14.52 17.82 -1.60
CA ALA A 395 15.48 17.52 -0.55
C ALA A 395 14.75 17.09 0.72
N ALA A 396 15.31 16.14 1.45
CA ALA A 396 14.77 15.68 2.73
C ALA A 396 14.96 16.74 3.82
N GLY A 397 13.95 16.95 4.67
CA GLY A 397 14.02 17.86 5.81
C GLY A 397 12.66 18.15 6.45
N GLY A 398 12.67 18.68 7.67
CA GLY A 398 11.44 19.00 8.40
C GLY A 398 10.72 17.77 8.97
N ALA A 399 9.55 18.03 9.57
CA ALA A 399 8.64 17.02 10.13
C ALA A 399 7.54 16.66 9.12
N THR A 400 6.63 15.77 9.49
CA THR A 400 5.61 15.24 8.58
C THR A 400 4.29 15.99 8.69
N ALA A 401 3.65 16.28 7.55
CA ALA A 401 2.40 17.06 7.46
C ALA A 401 1.48 16.53 6.34
N GLY A 402 1.18 15.23 6.38
CA GLY A 402 0.59 14.52 5.25
C GLY A 402 -0.85 14.93 4.88
N ALA A 403 -1.63 15.49 5.83
CA ALA A 403 -3.02 15.92 5.60
C ALA A 403 -3.13 16.94 4.47
N GLU A 404 -2.41 18.05 4.65
CA GLU A 404 -2.37 19.16 3.70
C GLU A 404 -1.80 18.72 2.36
N GLY A 405 -0.85 17.78 2.38
CA GLY A 405 -0.25 17.18 1.18
C GLY A 405 -1.27 16.38 0.37
N LEU A 406 -2.04 15.52 1.03
CA LEU A 406 -3.07 14.71 0.40
C LEU A 406 -4.22 15.58 -0.13
N GLU A 407 -4.71 16.55 0.64
CA GLU A 407 -5.73 17.50 0.19
C GLU A 407 -5.25 18.38 -0.98
N LEU A 408 -3.99 18.82 -0.97
CA LEU A 408 -3.38 19.54 -2.08
C LEU A 408 -3.25 18.64 -3.32
N ALA A 409 -2.80 17.40 -3.18
CA ALA A 409 -2.71 16.45 -4.29
C ALA A 409 -4.07 16.17 -4.94
N TYR A 410 -5.13 15.94 -4.15
CA TYR A 410 -6.49 15.79 -4.69
C TYR A 410 -7.05 17.07 -5.31
N ARG A 411 -6.66 18.25 -4.80
CA ARG A 411 -7.03 19.54 -5.39
C ARG A 411 -6.33 19.78 -6.73
N THR A 412 -5.03 19.47 -6.84
CA THR A 412 -4.27 19.57 -8.09
C THR A 412 -4.76 18.53 -9.10
N ALA A 413 -5.02 17.28 -8.69
CA ALA A 413 -5.59 16.24 -9.55
C ALA A 413 -6.99 16.60 -10.09
N ALA A 414 -7.83 17.23 -9.28
CA ALA A 414 -9.14 17.74 -9.71
C ALA A 414 -9.05 18.99 -10.61
N ALA A 415 -7.96 19.77 -10.51
CA ALA A 415 -7.68 20.88 -11.42
C ALA A 415 -7.08 20.44 -12.76
N MET A 416 -6.51 19.22 -12.83
CA MET A 416 -6.02 18.60 -14.07
C MET A 416 -7.13 17.92 -14.89
N ALA A 417 -8.20 17.44 -14.23
CA ALA A 417 -9.17 16.52 -14.81
C ALA A 417 -10.01 17.09 -15.98
N GLY A 418 -9.70 16.66 -17.21
CA GLY A 418 -10.56 16.78 -18.39
C GLY A 418 -11.62 15.67 -18.48
N GLN A 419 -12.52 15.77 -19.48
CA GLN A 419 -13.54 14.76 -19.71
C GLN A 419 -12.93 13.46 -20.27
N GLY A 420 -13.08 12.36 -19.53
CA GLY A 420 -12.59 11.04 -19.94
C GLY A 420 -11.11 10.79 -19.63
N GLU A 421 -10.41 11.75 -19.02
CA GLU A 421 -9.04 11.57 -18.54
C GLU A 421 -9.01 10.81 -17.21
N VAL A 422 -7.93 10.06 -16.97
CA VAL A 422 -7.76 9.34 -15.68
C VAL A 422 -6.83 10.14 -14.78
N SER A 423 -7.30 10.56 -13.62
CA SER A 423 -6.49 11.19 -12.58
C SER A 423 -6.02 10.16 -11.54
N ARG A 424 -4.72 10.14 -11.23
CA ARG A 424 -4.16 9.30 -10.16
C ARG A 424 -3.08 10.02 -9.36
N ILE A 425 -3.16 9.88 -8.04
CA ILE A 425 -2.11 10.24 -7.11
C ILE A 425 -1.20 9.02 -6.89
N LEU A 426 0.11 9.21 -7.00
CA LEU A 426 1.10 8.28 -6.49
C LEU A 426 1.69 8.88 -5.20
N LEU A 427 1.29 8.36 -4.06
CA LEU A 427 1.80 8.75 -2.74
C LEU A 427 3.08 7.94 -2.46
N ALA A 428 4.19 8.61 -2.20
CA ALA A 428 5.48 7.99 -1.94
C ALA A 428 6.08 8.46 -0.62
N THR A 429 6.35 7.53 0.30
CA THR A 429 6.79 7.79 1.69
C THR A 429 7.64 6.62 2.21
N ASP A 430 8.24 6.77 3.40
CA ASP A 430 8.87 5.68 4.14
C ASP A 430 7.96 5.03 5.20
N GLY A 431 6.73 5.55 5.37
CA GLY A 431 5.69 4.93 6.19
C GLY A 431 5.16 5.79 7.32
N ASP A 432 5.73 6.98 7.57
CA ASP A 432 5.15 7.93 8.54
C ASP A 432 3.89 8.61 7.99
N PHE A 433 2.75 7.92 8.04
CA PHE A 433 1.45 8.49 7.68
C PHE A 433 0.90 9.42 8.79
N ASN A 434 1.68 10.44 9.15
CA ASN A 434 1.24 11.60 9.93
C ASN A 434 0.33 12.51 9.09
N VAL A 435 -0.78 11.94 8.60
CA VAL A 435 -1.72 12.51 7.62
C VAL A 435 -2.89 13.28 8.26
N GLY A 436 -2.75 13.67 9.54
CA GLY A 436 -3.51 14.70 10.28
C GLY A 436 -5.02 14.50 10.49
N ILE A 437 -5.69 13.69 9.67
CA ILE A 437 -7.00 13.13 10.00
C ILE A 437 -6.78 12.11 11.12
N ALA A 438 -7.27 12.42 12.32
CA ALA A 438 -6.95 11.66 13.53
C ALA A 438 -7.72 10.33 13.66
N ASP A 439 -8.69 10.09 12.77
CA ASP A 439 -9.43 8.83 12.65
C ASP A 439 -9.13 8.20 11.27
N PRO A 440 -8.49 7.01 11.22
CA PRO A 440 -8.28 6.28 9.97
C PRO A 440 -9.56 6.04 9.16
N ALA A 441 -10.73 5.91 9.82
CA ALA A 441 -12.00 5.72 9.14
C ALA A 441 -12.42 6.96 8.34
N GLU A 442 -12.27 8.18 8.89
CA GLU A 442 -12.58 9.42 8.17
C GLU A 442 -11.68 9.62 6.94
N LEU A 443 -10.43 9.14 7.02
CA LEU A 443 -9.45 9.16 5.93
C LEU A 443 -9.78 8.17 4.82
N THR A 444 -10.11 6.91 5.14
CA THR A 444 -10.58 5.94 4.14
C THR A 444 -11.86 6.41 3.46
N ASP A 445 -12.80 6.97 4.22
CA ASP A 445 -14.03 7.58 3.72
C ASP A 445 -13.76 8.76 2.76
N TYR A 446 -12.75 9.58 3.07
CA TYR A 446 -12.35 10.70 2.21
C TYR A 446 -11.76 10.20 0.89
N ILE A 447 -10.88 9.20 0.95
CA ILE A 447 -10.23 8.60 -0.22
C ILE A 447 -11.27 7.91 -1.12
N ALA A 448 -12.20 7.12 -0.55
CA ALA A 448 -13.29 6.49 -1.28
C ALA A 448 -14.17 7.54 -2.01
N ARG A 449 -14.54 8.65 -1.33
CA ARG A 449 -15.26 9.76 -1.99
C ARG A 449 -14.48 10.44 -3.12
N LYS A 450 -13.15 10.34 -3.13
CA LYS A 450 -12.28 10.90 -4.19
C LYS A 450 -12.05 9.94 -5.36
N ARG A 451 -11.94 8.65 -5.07
CA ARG A 451 -12.06 7.56 -6.03
C ARG A 451 -13.38 7.66 -6.80
N ASP A 452 -14.50 7.83 -6.10
CA ASP A 452 -15.83 7.99 -6.69
C ASP A 452 -15.97 9.28 -7.53
N GLN A 453 -15.04 10.24 -7.38
CA GLN A 453 -14.89 11.46 -8.22
C GLN A 453 -13.91 11.25 -9.39
N GLY A 454 -13.43 10.03 -9.63
CA GLY A 454 -12.49 9.70 -10.72
C GLY A 454 -11.02 10.00 -10.42
N THR A 455 -10.64 10.20 -9.15
CA THR A 455 -9.23 10.37 -8.75
C THR A 455 -8.76 9.21 -7.87
N TYR A 456 -7.94 8.34 -8.45
CA TYR A 456 -7.39 7.15 -7.79
C TYR A 456 -6.15 7.47 -6.94
N LEU A 457 -5.81 6.60 -5.99
CA LEU A 457 -4.62 6.69 -5.13
C LEU A 457 -3.88 5.35 -5.09
N SER A 458 -2.59 5.35 -5.39
CA SER A 458 -1.68 4.22 -5.14
C SER A 458 -0.57 4.65 -4.17
N VAL A 459 -0.04 3.72 -3.37
CA VAL A 459 0.88 4.01 -2.28
C VAL A 459 2.19 3.24 -2.44
N LEU A 460 3.31 3.95 -2.37
CA LEU A 460 4.66 3.46 -2.62
C LEU A 460 5.52 3.68 -1.36
N GLY A 461 5.86 2.58 -0.68
CA GLY A 461 6.74 2.59 0.49
C GLY A 461 8.22 2.48 0.10
N PHE A 462 9.12 3.15 0.83
CA PHE A 462 10.57 3.15 0.57
C PHE A 462 11.39 3.04 1.87
N GLY A 463 12.48 2.27 1.86
CA GLY A 463 13.34 2.05 3.04
C GLY A 463 12.67 1.25 4.17
N ARG A 464 13.34 1.09 5.32
CA ARG A 464 12.91 0.17 6.41
C ARG A 464 12.90 0.83 7.79
N GLY A 465 12.17 0.20 8.72
CA GLY A 465 12.12 0.49 10.15
C GLY A 465 10.93 1.34 10.61
N ASN A 466 10.18 1.95 9.69
CA ASN A 466 9.01 2.79 10.00
C ASN A 466 7.81 2.57 9.06
N LEU A 467 7.76 1.42 8.38
CA LEU A 467 6.76 1.07 7.37
C LEU A 467 5.44 0.58 7.99
N ASP A 468 4.40 1.40 7.96
CA ASP A 468 3.02 0.97 8.27
C ASP A 468 2.35 0.39 7.01
N ASP A 469 2.63 -0.89 6.75
CA ASP A 469 2.06 -1.68 5.64
C ASP A 469 0.54 -1.84 5.77
N ALA A 470 0.00 -1.92 6.99
CA ALA A 470 -1.44 -1.98 7.22
C ALA A 470 -2.15 -0.69 6.77
N THR A 471 -1.60 0.49 7.11
CA THR A 471 -2.12 1.77 6.62
C THR A 471 -1.90 1.90 5.11
N MET A 472 -0.74 1.52 4.56
CA MET A 472 -0.50 1.54 3.10
C MET A 472 -1.58 0.78 2.32
N GLN A 473 -1.90 -0.44 2.75
CA GLN A 473 -2.95 -1.26 2.11
C GLN A 473 -4.33 -0.60 2.22
N ALA A 474 -4.71 -0.11 3.40
CA ALA A 474 -6.00 0.54 3.60
C ALA A 474 -6.18 1.78 2.72
N LEU A 475 -5.15 2.62 2.57
CA LEU A 475 -5.17 3.82 1.72
C LEU A 475 -5.23 3.48 0.23
N ALA A 476 -4.50 2.46 -0.21
CA ALA A 476 -4.48 2.02 -1.60
C ALA A 476 -5.82 1.39 -2.03
N GLN A 477 -6.36 0.47 -1.22
CA GLN A 477 -7.63 -0.23 -1.48
C GLN A 477 -8.80 0.74 -1.58
N ASN A 478 -8.95 1.65 -0.60
CA ASN A 478 -10.00 2.69 -0.66
C ASN A 478 -9.79 3.69 -1.82
N GLY A 479 -8.57 3.76 -2.37
CA GLY A 479 -8.21 4.59 -3.52
C GLY A 479 -8.33 3.91 -4.88
N ASN A 480 -8.74 2.64 -4.95
CA ASN A 480 -8.63 1.75 -6.11
C ASN A 480 -7.24 1.83 -6.78
N GLY A 481 -6.20 1.68 -5.97
CA GLY A 481 -4.81 1.52 -6.40
C GLY A 481 -4.10 0.45 -5.58
N GLN A 482 -2.80 0.29 -5.80
CA GLN A 482 -1.99 -0.77 -5.19
C GLN A 482 -1.08 -0.21 -4.10
N ALA A 483 -0.83 -1.02 -3.07
CA ALA A 483 0.25 -0.82 -2.11
C ALA A 483 1.49 -1.60 -2.57
N ALA A 484 2.57 -0.89 -2.85
CA ALA A 484 3.85 -1.49 -3.25
C ALA A 484 4.98 -0.99 -2.38
N TYR A 485 5.94 -1.86 -2.11
CA TYR A 485 7.16 -1.53 -1.36
C TYR A 485 8.37 -1.63 -2.29
N ILE A 486 9.12 -0.54 -2.43
CA ILE A 486 10.21 -0.40 -3.40
C ILE A 486 11.55 -0.37 -2.65
N ASP A 487 12.20 -1.53 -2.58
CA ASP A 487 13.53 -1.73 -1.98
C ASP A 487 14.69 -1.54 -2.97
N THR A 488 14.40 -1.60 -4.27
CA THR A 488 15.40 -1.64 -5.34
C THR A 488 14.91 -0.92 -6.60
N LEU A 489 15.84 -0.49 -7.46
CA LEU A 489 15.52 0.07 -8.77
C LEU A 489 14.92 -0.98 -9.73
N GLN A 490 15.13 -2.28 -9.44
CA GLN A 490 14.49 -3.38 -10.15
C GLN A 490 13.01 -3.51 -9.75
N GLU A 491 12.67 -3.42 -8.47
CA GLU A 491 11.28 -3.35 -8.02
C GLU A 491 10.58 -2.08 -8.54
N ALA A 492 11.28 -0.95 -8.52
CA ALA A 492 10.78 0.30 -9.11
C ALA A 492 10.38 0.14 -10.59
N ARG A 493 11.20 -0.58 -11.38
CA ARG A 493 10.86 -0.92 -12.77
C ARG A 493 9.62 -1.82 -12.83
N LYS A 494 9.59 -2.90 -12.05
CA LYS A 494 8.45 -3.83 -12.03
C LYS A 494 7.14 -3.10 -11.75
N VAL A 495 7.09 -2.34 -10.66
CA VAL A 495 5.88 -1.64 -10.20
C VAL A 495 5.50 -0.48 -11.14
N LEU A 496 6.46 0.35 -11.56
CA LEU A 496 6.20 1.63 -12.24
C LEU A 496 6.36 1.60 -13.77
N VAL A 497 6.79 0.48 -14.34
CA VAL A 497 6.87 0.25 -15.80
C VAL A 497 6.09 -0.99 -16.17
N ASP A 498 6.48 -2.16 -15.67
CA ASP A 498 5.92 -3.45 -16.11
C ASP A 498 4.44 -3.61 -15.70
N GLN A 499 4.09 -3.21 -14.47
CA GLN A 499 2.74 -3.35 -13.90
C GLN A 499 1.87 -2.08 -14.04
N LEU A 500 2.48 -0.89 -14.09
CA LEU A 500 1.75 0.39 -14.11
C LEU A 500 0.76 0.48 -15.28
N SER A 501 1.16 0.06 -16.48
CA SER A 501 0.30 0.09 -17.68
C SER A 501 -1.04 -0.63 -17.47
N GLY A 502 -1.06 -1.68 -16.65
CA GLY A 502 -2.26 -2.42 -16.29
C GLY A 502 -3.03 -1.82 -15.12
N ALA A 503 -2.31 -1.46 -14.04
CA ALA A 503 -2.90 -0.90 -12.82
C ALA A 503 -3.67 0.42 -13.05
N LEU A 504 -3.35 1.17 -14.11
CA LEU A 504 -3.94 2.47 -14.43
C LEU A 504 -5.42 2.44 -14.85
N PHE A 505 -5.93 1.30 -15.34
CA PHE A 505 -7.28 1.20 -15.90
C PHE A 505 -8.05 0.05 -15.23
N PRO A 506 -9.00 0.31 -14.31
CA PRO A 506 -9.86 -0.74 -13.78
C PRO A 506 -10.68 -1.36 -14.91
N ILE A 507 -10.67 -2.69 -15.01
CA ILE A 507 -11.50 -3.44 -15.97
C ILE A 507 -12.75 -4.02 -15.32
N ALA A 508 -12.78 -4.12 -13.99
CA ALA A 508 -13.95 -4.41 -13.17
C ALA A 508 -13.68 -4.24 -11.67
N GLY A 509 -14.74 -3.92 -10.93
CA GLY A 509 -14.79 -3.75 -9.46
C GLY A 509 -15.51 -4.89 -8.74
N ASP A 510 -15.56 -4.84 -7.40
CA ASP A 510 -16.13 -5.87 -6.52
C ASP A 510 -15.68 -7.30 -6.90
N VAL A 511 -14.40 -7.51 -7.25
CA VAL A 511 -13.99 -8.80 -7.83
C VAL A 511 -13.85 -9.87 -6.75
N LYS A 512 -14.87 -10.73 -6.65
CA LYS A 512 -15.03 -11.75 -5.60
C LYS A 512 -14.89 -13.14 -6.20
N ILE A 513 -14.07 -13.98 -5.57
CA ILE A 513 -13.98 -15.40 -5.87
C ILE A 513 -14.71 -16.19 -4.78
N GLN A 514 -15.55 -17.14 -5.21
CA GLN A 514 -16.14 -18.15 -4.34
C GLN A 514 -15.86 -19.54 -4.93
N VAL A 515 -15.45 -20.48 -4.08
CA VAL A 515 -15.32 -21.90 -4.44
C VAL A 515 -16.25 -22.73 -3.56
N GLU A 516 -17.08 -23.56 -4.18
CA GLU A 516 -17.95 -24.53 -3.50
C GLU A 516 -17.46 -25.95 -3.80
N TRP A 517 -16.98 -26.65 -2.78
CA TRP A 517 -16.36 -27.98 -2.91
C TRP A 517 -17.40 -29.10 -2.83
N ASN A 518 -17.22 -30.12 -3.66
CA ASN A 518 -18.06 -31.31 -3.68
C ASN A 518 -17.61 -32.30 -2.58
N PRO A 519 -18.44 -32.57 -1.54
CA PRO A 519 -18.08 -33.49 -0.47
C PRO A 519 -17.93 -34.96 -0.91
N ALA A 520 -18.27 -35.30 -2.17
CA ALA A 520 -17.99 -36.61 -2.76
C ALA A 520 -16.51 -36.83 -3.10
N GLU A 521 -15.80 -35.75 -3.47
CA GLU A 521 -14.45 -35.81 -4.04
C GLU A 521 -13.42 -35.05 -3.19
N VAL A 522 -13.88 -34.12 -2.34
CA VAL A 522 -13.08 -33.30 -1.43
C VAL A 522 -13.69 -33.34 -0.04
N ALA A 523 -13.07 -34.07 0.90
CA ALA A 523 -13.50 -34.17 2.30
C ALA A 523 -13.00 -32.99 3.16
N GLU A 524 -11.80 -32.48 2.85
CA GLU A 524 -11.21 -31.31 3.51
C GLU A 524 -10.53 -30.41 2.48
N TYR A 525 -10.45 -29.11 2.77
CA TYR A 525 -9.65 -28.16 1.99
C TYR A 525 -9.03 -27.07 2.87
N ARG A 526 -7.99 -26.41 2.36
CA ARG A 526 -7.35 -25.21 2.93
C ARG A 526 -6.98 -24.25 1.81
N LEU A 527 -7.41 -22.99 1.90
CA LEU A 527 -6.84 -21.89 1.10
C LEU A 527 -5.45 -21.55 1.67
N ILE A 528 -4.46 -21.33 0.82
CA ILE A 528 -3.10 -20.96 1.23
C ILE A 528 -2.91 -19.47 0.94
N GLY A 529 -2.70 -18.66 1.98
CA GLY A 529 -2.76 -17.20 1.88
C GLY A 529 -4.20 -16.67 1.92
N TYR A 530 -4.35 -15.39 1.56
CA TYR A 530 -5.62 -14.65 1.50
C TYR A 530 -6.36 -14.51 2.85
N GLU A 531 -5.70 -14.74 3.99
CA GLU A 531 -6.30 -14.59 5.33
C GLU A 531 -6.89 -13.18 5.54
N THR A 532 -6.19 -12.14 5.10
CA THR A 532 -6.60 -10.72 5.18
C THR A 532 -7.58 -10.29 4.09
N ARG A 533 -7.98 -11.21 3.20
CA ARG A 533 -8.90 -10.98 2.05
C ARG A 533 -10.13 -11.90 2.09
N ALA A 534 -10.31 -12.65 3.18
CA ALA A 534 -11.43 -13.58 3.36
C ALA A 534 -12.77 -12.84 3.55
N LEU A 535 -13.83 -13.34 2.92
CA LEU A 535 -15.19 -12.77 2.95
C LEU A 535 -16.20 -13.79 3.47
N ALA A 536 -17.35 -13.34 3.99
CA ALA A 536 -18.43 -14.23 4.37
C ALA A 536 -19.13 -14.84 3.13
N ARG A 537 -19.94 -15.89 3.30
CA ARG A 537 -20.61 -16.57 2.17
C ARG A 537 -21.67 -15.66 1.54
N GLU A 538 -22.36 -14.89 2.37
CA GLU A 538 -23.37 -13.90 2.04
C GLU A 538 -22.81 -12.69 1.27
N ASP A 539 -21.58 -12.27 1.58
CA ASP A 539 -20.91 -11.11 0.98
C ASP A 539 -20.63 -11.31 -0.52
N PHE A 540 -20.47 -12.56 -0.94
CA PHE A 540 -20.37 -12.92 -2.36
C PHE A 540 -21.54 -12.35 -3.16
N SER A 541 -22.78 -12.53 -2.69
CA SER A 541 -23.98 -12.02 -3.37
C SER A 541 -24.33 -10.56 -3.06
N ASN A 542 -23.53 -9.87 -2.24
CA ASN A 542 -23.87 -8.55 -1.72
C ASN A 542 -23.07 -7.45 -2.43
N ASP A 543 -23.69 -6.80 -3.43
CA ASP A 543 -23.11 -5.70 -4.22
C ASP A 543 -22.84 -4.40 -3.41
N LYS A 544 -22.98 -4.44 -2.07
CA LYS A 544 -22.59 -3.38 -1.14
C LYS A 544 -21.27 -3.63 -0.40
N ILE A 545 -20.73 -4.85 -0.47
CA ILE A 545 -19.43 -5.18 0.09
C ILE A 545 -18.41 -5.00 -1.02
N ASP A 546 -17.61 -3.94 -0.94
CA ASP A 546 -16.46 -3.76 -1.83
C ASP A 546 -15.50 -4.95 -1.66
N ALA A 547 -14.79 -5.30 -2.73
CA ALA A 547 -13.80 -6.38 -2.74
C ALA A 547 -12.56 -6.03 -3.57
N GLY A 548 -12.35 -4.73 -3.85
CA GLY A 548 -11.27 -4.24 -4.70
C GLY A 548 -11.60 -4.31 -6.19
N GLU A 549 -10.85 -3.53 -6.97
CA GLU A 549 -10.84 -3.58 -8.43
C GLU A 549 -9.73 -4.49 -8.93
N ILE A 550 -9.88 -4.98 -10.16
CA ILE A 550 -8.74 -5.50 -10.91
C ILE A 550 -8.46 -4.59 -12.11
N GLY A 551 -7.19 -4.21 -12.24
CA GLY A 551 -6.66 -3.45 -13.36
C GLY A 551 -6.51 -4.28 -14.64
N ALA A 552 -6.45 -3.61 -15.78
CA ALA A 552 -6.15 -4.21 -17.07
C ALA A 552 -4.92 -5.13 -17.02
N GLY A 553 -5.00 -6.31 -17.61
CA GLY A 553 -3.88 -7.27 -17.68
C GLY A 553 -3.39 -7.85 -16.34
N HIS A 554 -3.90 -7.40 -15.19
CA HIS A 554 -3.52 -7.94 -13.88
C HIS A 554 -3.94 -9.42 -13.75
N SER A 555 -3.13 -10.18 -13.02
CA SER A 555 -3.31 -11.62 -12.82
C SER A 555 -3.31 -11.98 -11.34
N ALA A 556 -4.34 -12.70 -10.89
CA ALA A 556 -4.43 -13.21 -9.52
C ALA A 556 -4.35 -14.76 -9.49
N THR A 557 -3.78 -15.32 -8.43
CA THR A 557 -3.48 -16.74 -8.26
C THR A 557 -3.80 -17.19 -6.84
N ALA A 558 -4.80 -18.06 -6.71
CA ALA A 558 -5.13 -18.74 -5.46
C ALA A 558 -4.71 -20.21 -5.50
N LEU A 559 -4.28 -20.74 -4.34
CA LEU A 559 -3.88 -22.14 -4.17
C LEU A 559 -4.68 -22.78 -3.04
N TYR A 560 -5.35 -23.89 -3.34
CA TYR A 560 -6.05 -24.72 -2.35
C TYR A 560 -5.35 -26.07 -2.17
N GLU A 561 -5.01 -26.46 -0.94
CA GLU A 561 -4.69 -27.86 -0.61
C GLU A 561 -6.02 -28.61 -0.35
N ILE A 562 -6.26 -29.72 -1.05
CA ILE A 562 -7.48 -30.53 -0.95
C ILE A 562 -7.18 -31.99 -0.59
N THR A 563 -7.99 -32.55 0.30
CA THR A 563 -7.90 -33.95 0.78
C THR A 563 -9.11 -34.75 0.29
N ALA A 564 -8.88 -35.85 -0.43
CA ALA A 564 -9.94 -36.74 -0.90
C ALA A 564 -10.53 -37.58 0.26
N PRO A 565 -11.82 -37.97 0.23
CA PRO A 565 -12.41 -38.86 1.22
C PRO A 565 -11.63 -40.18 1.36
N GLY A 566 -11.36 -40.60 2.60
CA GLY A 566 -10.58 -41.80 2.90
C GLY A 566 -9.06 -41.67 2.74
N SER A 567 -8.53 -40.50 2.34
CA SER A 567 -7.08 -40.25 2.32
C SER A 567 -6.44 -40.38 3.71
N PRO A 568 -5.22 -40.93 3.84
CA PRO A 568 -4.50 -40.94 5.12
C PRO A 568 -4.05 -39.54 5.58
N ALA A 569 -4.16 -38.51 4.74
CA ALA A 569 -3.85 -37.12 5.11
C ALA A 569 -5.04 -36.36 5.75
N LEU A 570 -6.18 -37.01 6.01
CA LEU A 570 -7.31 -36.39 6.71
C LEU A 570 -6.90 -35.94 8.12
N ARG A 571 -7.07 -34.64 8.40
CA ARG A 571 -6.61 -34.01 9.66
C ARG A 571 -7.69 -33.95 10.74
N ASN A 572 -8.96 -33.83 10.37
CA ASN A 572 -10.09 -33.82 11.29
C ASN A 572 -10.67 -35.23 11.48
N GLN A 573 -11.00 -35.60 12.72
CA GLN A 573 -11.63 -36.90 13.01
C GLN A 573 -13.14 -36.83 12.74
N PRO A 574 -13.76 -37.85 12.11
CA PRO A 574 -15.20 -37.88 11.89
C PRO A 574 -16.01 -37.70 13.18
N LEU A 575 -16.96 -36.77 13.16
CA LEU A 575 -17.82 -36.46 14.30
C LEU A 575 -18.68 -37.67 14.70
N ARG A 576 -18.44 -38.22 15.90
CA ARG A 576 -19.11 -39.41 16.46
C ARG A 576 -20.66 -39.38 16.41
N TYR A 577 -21.25 -38.19 16.41
CA TYR A 577 -22.70 -37.97 16.50
C TYR A 577 -23.30 -37.27 15.28
N ALA A 578 -22.50 -36.98 14.24
CA ALA A 578 -23.04 -36.47 12.98
C ALA A 578 -23.71 -37.60 12.20
N ALA A 579 -24.82 -37.28 11.52
CA ALA A 579 -25.32 -38.16 10.47
C ALA A 579 -24.34 -38.13 9.28
N PRO A 580 -24.10 -39.26 8.59
CA PRO A 580 -23.36 -39.24 7.32
C PRO A 580 -24.04 -38.27 6.35
N ALA A 581 -23.27 -37.34 5.77
CA ALA A 581 -23.80 -36.40 4.80
C ALA A 581 -24.35 -37.15 3.58
N ALA A 582 -25.45 -36.65 3.00
CA ALA A 582 -26.01 -37.19 1.78
C ALA A 582 -25.13 -36.77 0.59
N VAL A 583 -24.13 -37.59 0.27
CA VAL A 583 -23.18 -37.35 -0.82
C VAL A 583 -23.85 -37.62 -2.17
N THR A 584 -24.09 -36.57 -2.95
CA THR A 584 -24.61 -36.64 -4.31
C THR A 584 -23.75 -35.81 -5.25
N GLY A 585 -23.09 -36.45 -6.22
CA GLY A 585 -22.26 -35.77 -7.21
C GLY A 585 -21.85 -36.71 -8.34
N THR A 586 -21.35 -36.13 -9.43
CA THR A 586 -20.73 -36.85 -10.55
C THR A 586 -19.26 -37.12 -10.24
N GLY A 587 -18.83 -38.38 -10.37
CA GLY A 587 -17.48 -38.84 -10.01
C GLY A 587 -16.37 -38.37 -10.96
N ASN A 588 -16.12 -37.06 -10.96
CA ASN A 588 -14.98 -36.35 -11.56
C ASN A 588 -14.95 -34.86 -11.14
N GLU A 589 -16.05 -34.29 -10.61
CA GLU A 589 -16.14 -32.87 -10.27
C GLU A 589 -15.73 -32.62 -8.81
N LEU A 590 -14.62 -31.91 -8.61
CA LEU A 590 -14.10 -31.55 -7.29
C LEU A 590 -14.93 -30.43 -6.63
N GLY A 591 -15.53 -29.56 -7.43
CA GLY A 591 -16.28 -28.39 -6.96
C GLY A 591 -16.54 -27.39 -8.09
N HIS A 592 -17.03 -26.21 -7.72
CA HIS A 592 -17.42 -25.15 -8.63
C HIS A 592 -16.73 -23.83 -8.26
N LEU A 593 -16.00 -23.25 -9.21
CA LEU A 593 -15.48 -21.89 -9.13
C LEU A 593 -16.56 -20.92 -9.59
N ARG A 594 -16.79 -19.87 -8.80
CA ARG A 594 -17.63 -18.73 -9.12
C ARG A 594 -16.82 -17.45 -9.01
N LEU A 595 -16.83 -16.65 -10.07
CA LEU A 595 -16.23 -15.32 -10.10
C LEU A 595 -17.35 -14.29 -10.28
N ARG A 596 -17.41 -13.30 -9.41
CA ARG A 596 -18.36 -12.19 -9.50
C ARG A 596 -17.60 -10.87 -9.60
N TYR A 597 -18.12 -9.94 -10.40
CA TYR A 597 -17.50 -8.66 -10.68
C TYR A 597 -18.54 -7.64 -11.15
N LYS A 598 -18.27 -6.34 -11.02
CA LYS A 598 -19.02 -5.23 -11.63
C LYS A 598 -18.21 -4.65 -12.78
N LEU A 599 -18.83 -4.28 -13.90
CA LEU A 599 -18.11 -3.48 -14.91
C LEU A 599 -17.90 -2.04 -14.39
N PRO A 600 -16.85 -1.32 -14.83
CA PRO A 600 -16.58 0.04 -14.33
C PRO A 600 -17.77 0.99 -14.55
N GLY A 601 -18.29 1.53 -13.45
CA GLY A 601 -19.48 2.40 -13.45
C GLY A 601 -20.84 1.68 -13.36
N GLU A 602 -20.88 0.34 -13.37
CA GLU A 602 -22.11 -0.43 -13.14
C GLU A 602 -22.34 -0.74 -11.65
N ALA A 603 -23.58 -0.58 -11.19
CA ALA A 603 -23.95 -0.82 -9.79
C ALA A 603 -24.26 -2.30 -9.45
N THR A 604 -24.44 -3.14 -10.47
CA THR A 604 -24.88 -4.54 -10.35
C THR A 604 -23.80 -5.48 -10.85
N SER A 605 -23.55 -6.58 -10.12
CA SER A 605 -22.52 -7.54 -10.53
C SER A 605 -23.00 -8.63 -11.50
N ALA A 606 -22.10 -9.01 -12.41
CA ALA A 606 -22.20 -10.19 -13.26
C ALA A 606 -21.51 -11.41 -12.61
N LEU A 607 -21.83 -12.61 -13.10
CA LEU A 607 -21.36 -13.89 -12.56
C LEU A 607 -20.79 -14.77 -13.69
N ILE A 608 -19.59 -15.29 -13.49
CA ILE A 608 -18.99 -16.37 -14.27
C ILE A 608 -18.89 -17.60 -13.38
N GLU A 609 -19.19 -18.77 -13.93
CA GLU A 609 -19.08 -20.06 -13.24
C GLU A 609 -18.22 -21.04 -14.05
N THR A 610 -17.48 -21.91 -13.37
CA THR A 610 -16.54 -22.85 -14.00
C THR A 610 -16.38 -24.11 -13.13
N PRO A 611 -16.59 -25.33 -13.65
CA PRO A 611 -16.40 -26.57 -12.90
C PRO A 611 -14.91 -26.88 -12.71
N ILE A 612 -14.58 -27.34 -11.50
CA ILE A 612 -13.25 -27.83 -11.12
C ILE A 612 -13.27 -29.35 -11.27
N LEU A 613 -12.47 -29.89 -12.19
CA LEU A 613 -12.47 -31.31 -12.55
C LEU A 613 -11.19 -32.00 -12.06
N ALA A 614 -11.33 -33.23 -11.53
CA ALA A 614 -10.24 -34.00 -10.94
C ALA A 614 -9.09 -34.34 -11.89
N GLY A 615 -9.34 -34.24 -13.20
CA GLY A 615 -8.38 -34.41 -14.29
C GLY A 615 -8.12 -33.16 -15.14
N GLN A 616 -8.47 -31.95 -14.66
CA GLN A 616 -7.86 -30.73 -15.22
C GLN A 616 -6.34 -30.79 -15.00
N GLY A 617 -5.57 -30.48 -16.05
CA GLY A 617 -4.11 -30.61 -16.05
C GLY A 617 -3.40 -29.50 -15.26
N GLY A 618 -2.20 -29.12 -15.71
CA GLY A 618 -1.47 -27.98 -15.14
C GLY A 618 -0.50 -28.31 -14.02
N ASN A 619 0.27 -29.40 -14.16
CA ASN A 619 1.56 -29.58 -13.48
C ASN A 619 2.71 -29.03 -14.36
N ASP A 620 2.52 -27.80 -14.87
CA ASP A 620 3.43 -27.13 -15.80
C ASP A 620 4.66 -26.53 -15.06
N ALA A 621 5.38 -25.57 -15.67
CA ALA A 621 6.44 -24.85 -14.96
C ALA A 621 5.86 -23.89 -13.90
N ASP A 622 4.89 -23.08 -14.29
CA ASP A 622 4.31 -22.01 -13.49
C ASP A 622 3.55 -22.51 -12.24
N ALA A 623 2.82 -23.61 -12.34
CA ALA A 623 2.10 -24.22 -11.23
C ALA A 623 3.08 -24.81 -10.20
N ARG A 624 4.13 -25.50 -10.67
CA ARG A 624 5.20 -25.99 -9.79
C ARG A 624 5.99 -24.86 -9.15
N PHE A 625 6.19 -23.74 -9.87
CA PHE A 625 6.85 -22.56 -9.33
C PHE A 625 5.98 -21.86 -8.28
N ALA A 626 4.69 -21.64 -8.55
CA ALA A 626 3.72 -21.12 -7.58
C ALA A 626 3.66 -22.00 -6.31
N ALA A 627 3.67 -23.33 -6.46
CA ALA A 627 3.73 -24.27 -5.34
C ALA A 627 5.06 -24.18 -4.56
N ALA A 628 6.19 -23.94 -5.23
CA ALA A 628 7.48 -23.72 -4.57
C ALA A 628 7.52 -22.41 -3.77
N ILE A 629 6.95 -21.33 -4.31
CA ILE A 629 6.81 -20.04 -3.63
C ILE A 629 5.83 -20.15 -2.44
N ALA A 630 4.71 -20.84 -2.60
CA ALA A 630 3.77 -21.10 -1.51
C ALA A 630 4.40 -21.96 -0.40
N GLY A 631 5.22 -22.96 -0.75
CA GLY A 631 6.02 -23.71 0.21
C GLY A 631 7.09 -22.86 0.91
N PHE A 632 7.73 -21.94 0.19
CA PHE A 632 8.71 -20.99 0.75
C PHE A 632 8.07 -20.01 1.74
N GLY A 633 6.86 -19.49 1.45
CA GLY A 633 6.09 -18.68 2.39
C GLY A 633 5.64 -19.46 3.62
N GLN A 634 5.20 -20.71 3.46
CA GLN A 634 4.90 -21.62 4.58
C GLN A 634 6.15 -21.89 5.45
N LEU A 635 7.35 -22.00 4.86
CA LEU A 635 8.61 -22.16 5.62
C LEU A 635 9.01 -20.90 6.39
N LEU A 636 8.87 -19.71 5.79
CA LEU A 636 9.18 -18.43 6.44
C LEU A 636 8.20 -18.09 7.57
N SER A 637 6.90 -18.41 7.41
CA SER A 637 5.86 -18.19 8.42
C SER A 637 5.78 -19.29 9.49
N GLY A 638 6.58 -20.36 9.38
CA GLY A 638 6.60 -21.46 10.34
C GLY A 638 5.35 -22.36 10.31
N ASP A 639 4.72 -22.53 9.15
CA ASP A 639 3.50 -23.32 8.98
C ASP A 639 3.71 -24.81 9.34
N LYS A 640 2.89 -25.28 10.27
CA LYS A 640 2.76 -26.67 10.75
C LYS A 640 2.35 -27.68 9.66
N TYR A 641 1.86 -27.24 8.50
CA TYR A 641 1.24 -28.11 7.50
C TYR A 641 2.23 -28.77 6.51
N LEU A 642 3.53 -28.40 6.51
CA LEU A 642 4.56 -28.90 5.58
C LEU A 642 5.18 -30.28 5.94
N GLY A 643 5.13 -30.70 7.20
CA GLY A 643 5.77 -31.96 7.63
C GLY A 643 7.30 -31.93 7.46
N ASP A 644 7.86 -32.95 6.81
CA ASP A 644 9.32 -33.09 6.56
C ASP A 644 9.82 -32.30 5.32
N TRP A 645 8.95 -31.53 4.66
CA TRP A 645 9.29 -30.74 3.48
C TRP A 645 9.97 -29.43 3.89
N GLY A 646 11.20 -29.19 3.42
CA GLY A 646 12.06 -28.10 3.88
C GLY A 646 12.71 -27.29 2.75
N TRP A 647 13.65 -26.42 3.14
CA TRP A 647 14.31 -25.47 2.24
C TRP A 647 14.95 -26.12 1.01
N ASP A 648 15.54 -27.31 1.13
CA ASP A 648 16.17 -27.98 -0.01
C ASP A 648 15.15 -28.43 -1.06
N GLN A 649 13.99 -28.93 -0.63
CA GLN A 649 12.89 -29.27 -1.52
C GLN A 649 12.26 -28.02 -2.16
N ALA A 650 12.17 -26.91 -1.44
CA ALA A 650 11.73 -25.62 -1.99
C ALA A 650 12.70 -25.11 -3.08
N ILE A 651 14.00 -25.06 -2.78
CA ILE A 651 15.06 -24.60 -3.69
C ILE A 651 15.11 -25.48 -4.94
N ALA A 652 15.01 -26.80 -4.78
CA ALA A 652 14.99 -27.74 -5.90
C ALA A 652 13.75 -27.53 -6.78
N LEU A 653 12.55 -27.52 -6.20
CA LEU A 653 11.30 -27.35 -6.95
C LEU A 653 11.29 -26.02 -7.71
N ALA A 654 11.69 -24.91 -7.08
CA ALA A 654 11.76 -23.60 -7.73
C ALA A 654 12.84 -23.54 -8.85
N SER A 655 13.97 -24.23 -8.66
CA SER A 655 15.02 -24.33 -9.71
C SER A 655 14.50 -25.10 -10.93
N ASP A 656 13.85 -26.25 -10.70
CA ASP A 656 13.35 -27.17 -11.74
C ASP A 656 12.03 -26.70 -12.39
N SER A 657 11.46 -25.59 -11.91
CA SER A 657 10.21 -25.00 -12.40
C SER A 657 10.31 -23.55 -12.83
N ARG A 658 11.51 -22.92 -12.76
CA ARG A 658 11.74 -21.51 -13.08
C ARG A 658 11.07 -21.05 -14.38
N GLY A 659 11.12 -21.85 -15.45
CA GLY A 659 10.56 -21.48 -16.75
C GLY A 659 11.30 -20.32 -17.41
N GLU A 660 10.57 -19.48 -18.14
CA GLU A 660 11.10 -18.22 -18.68
C GLU A 660 11.18 -17.15 -17.59
N ASP A 661 12.25 -16.35 -17.62
CA ASP A 661 12.62 -15.43 -16.54
C ASP A 661 13.41 -14.23 -17.09
N ALA A 662 12.83 -13.53 -18.07
CA ALA A 662 13.50 -12.49 -18.85
C ALA A 662 14.08 -11.33 -18.02
N PHE A 663 13.50 -11.07 -16.84
CA PHE A 663 13.93 -10.04 -15.89
C PHE A 663 14.66 -10.60 -14.65
N GLY A 664 14.82 -11.92 -14.55
CA GLY A 664 15.54 -12.56 -13.44
C GLY A 664 14.78 -12.69 -12.11
N TYR A 665 13.53 -12.25 -12.03
CA TYR A 665 12.70 -12.30 -10.82
C TYR A 665 12.63 -13.71 -10.21
N ARG A 666 12.40 -14.74 -11.04
CA ARG A 666 12.29 -16.14 -10.55
C ARG A 666 13.65 -16.71 -10.14
N SER A 667 14.74 -16.27 -10.77
CA SER A 667 16.12 -16.59 -10.38
C SER A 667 16.51 -15.95 -9.05
N GLU A 668 16.10 -14.70 -8.81
CA GLU A 668 16.27 -14.01 -7.53
C GLU A 668 15.57 -14.77 -6.39
N ALA A 669 14.33 -15.21 -6.60
CA ALA A 669 13.58 -15.99 -5.62
C ALA A 669 14.33 -17.25 -5.17
N VAL A 670 14.93 -17.99 -6.11
CA VAL A 670 15.77 -19.16 -5.81
C VAL A 670 17.05 -18.77 -5.03
N GLY A 671 17.60 -17.57 -5.26
CA GLY A 671 18.66 -16.98 -4.44
C GLY A 671 18.20 -16.66 -3.01
N LEU A 672 17.02 -16.05 -2.85
CA LEU A 672 16.42 -15.72 -1.56
C LEU A 672 16.09 -16.98 -0.74
N MET A 673 15.60 -18.06 -1.36
CA MET A 673 15.41 -19.34 -0.68
C MET A 673 16.73 -19.92 -0.12
N ARG A 674 17.83 -19.80 -0.87
CA ARG A 674 19.17 -20.23 -0.42
C ARG A 674 19.69 -19.36 0.73
N LEU A 675 19.41 -18.06 0.70
CA LEU A 675 19.77 -17.11 1.76
C LEU A 675 18.95 -17.36 3.03
N ALA A 676 17.63 -17.54 2.92
CA ALA A 676 16.76 -17.94 4.02
C ALA A 676 17.22 -19.25 4.66
N LYS A 677 17.58 -20.27 3.88
CA LYS A 677 18.18 -21.52 4.39
C LYS A 677 19.45 -21.27 5.19
N ALA A 678 20.33 -20.40 4.70
CA ALA A 678 21.61 -20.08 5.35
C ALA A 678 21.44 -19.24 6.64
N LEU A 679 20.34 -18.50 6.77
CA LEU A 679 19.98 -17.72 7.97
C LEU A 679 19.21 -18.57 8.99
N ALA A 680 18.31 -19.45 8.56
CA ALA A 680 17.57 -20.39 9.41
C ALA A 680 18.42 -21.55 9.97
N GLY A 681 19.70 -21.63 9.59
CA GLY A 681 20.68 -22.59 10.11
C GLY A 681 21.70 -22.00 11.10
N GLN A 682 21.46 -20.78 11.60
CA GLN A 682 22.31 -20.06 12.57
C GLN A 682 21.64 -19.98 13.95
#